data_AF-I7A551-F1
#
_entry.id   AF-I7A551-F1
#
_cell.length_a   1.000
_cell.length_b   1.000
_cell.length_c   1.000
_cell.angle_alpha   90.00
_cell.angle_beta   90.00
_cell.angle_gamma   90.00
#
_symmetry.space_group_name_H-M   'P 1'
#
loop_
_entity.id
_entity.type
_entity.pdbx_description
1 polymer ?
#
loop_
_entity_poly.entity_id
_entity_poly.type
_entity_poly.pdbx_seq_one_letter_code
_entity_poly.pdbx_strand_id
1 'polypeptide(L)'
;MSDQKQYLRILGITFGQLAFGMFLIAVVSGILLAIPYDVRNPYESVTQILLLPRFNFVRSLHYWSSQLFLVFTVLHFWDHLRLSTECRVSKAVWLRLTVSIILVVYLMLSGFILKADSDSLQAHSIFNSLLQKIPVVGGGVSYLFMGKFDDLQLLYIHHAATATVFLLLFIIEHVKSYWPQSKSIFLGAIAAIIMGFILPPLIHDGFNSVVKGPWYLVGVQELLHWLNYPEIFLSLAVSLLLILYMLRLTVKKINLFLKKTLALLFVIYIFLSIIGFYFRGENWNFEVGLNDKYNSGYNGAISLKEIFLANDSTYENLRKAGNRYEGCVTCHSGIKGLAASHDISALGCYSCHRGNPFTLNKKNAHENMILIPGNLSNVEYSCGSPQCHPDIVPRVNNSIMTTLSGMISVNKFVFGELESPDSLGRISEIGFSPAEKHLRNLCASCHLGNGKTEYGEIDEESRGGGCLACHLDYSPEAYDELIRYNKNKDGFVHQFHPSLKLPDNNKNCFGCHSRSGRISTNYEGWAEVNDSTLIDAADMRRLKDGRIFKRMTPDVHSEKGMLCIDCHLSSEIMGDGNNYAHKELQTKIQCTDCHSGEGRKTLKVEEFDYESRKISELRNFDPSKNYLLAEKNSLPIPNVFEDNGKIMLIKKASGEISEARRPLKQCANDKAHKDLDCQSCHTSWATQCIGCHTEYDKTSKAYDHLEKKITVGEWIEHAGEYLSEPPVLGVVESENVRRITTFVPGMIISIDRDNRTHNDEIIFKRLYAPAFSHTIRKEARSCESCHINPLAVGYGRGKLALDKSGKWIFIPDYAPSVYDNLPQDAWIDFLREPKSDIATRKNYRPFNLEEQKKVLRVGACLTCHPSDSQIMKKSLENFDDLLNKLSPECIIPD
;
A
#
# COMPACT_ATOMS: atom_id res chain seq x y z
N MET A 1 -29.15 -28.35 -60.87
CA MET A 1 -29.64 -28.78 -59.53
C MET A 1 -29.71 -27.55 -58.66
N SER A 2 -30.90 -27.19 -58.15
CA SER A 2 -31.08 -25.98 -57.37
C SER A 2 -30.52 -26.18 -55.97
N ASP A 3 -29.53 -25.39 -55.56
CA ASP A 3 -29.10 -25.30 -54.17
C ASP A 3 -30.26 -24.70 -53.34
N GLN A 4 -31.17 -25.55 -52.86
CA GLN A 4 -32.15 -25.16 -51.86
C GLN A 4 -31.37 -24.89 -50.57
N LYS A 5 -31.08 -23.62 -50.30
CA LYS A 5 -30.47 -23.22 -49.03
C LYS A 5 -31.38 -23.66 -47.88
N GLN A 6 -30.91 -24.59 -47.05
CA GLN A 6 -31.62 -25.10 -45.87
C GLN A 6 -31.17 -24.39 -44.59
N TYR A 7 -32.07 -24.32 -43.60
CA TYR A 7 -31.72 -23.92 -42.24
C TYR A 7 -30.64 -24.84 -41.67
N LEU A 8 -29.68 -24.26 -40.97
CA LEU A 8 -28.67 -25.01 -40.23
C LEU A 8 -29.36 -25.81 -39.13
N ARG A 9 -28.85 -27.02 -38.90
CA ARG A 9 -29.38 -27.93 -37.88
C ARG A 9 -28.24 -28.53 -37.08
N ILE A 10 -28.44 -28.61 -35.76
CA ILE A 10 -27.62 -29.43 -34.87
C ILE A 10 -28.44 -30.68 -34.57
N LEU A 11 -27.92 -31.86 -34.90
CA LEU A 11 -28.59 -33.15 -34.67
C LEU A 11 -30.05 -33.19 -35.20
N GLY A 12 -30.31 -32.51 -36.31
CA GLY A 12 -31.63 -32.44 -36.96
C GLY A 12 -32.57 -31.34 -36.44
N ILE A 13 -32.14 -30.49 -35.50
CA ILE A 13 -32.95 -29.43 -34.87
C ILE A 13 -32.46 -28.04 -35.31
N THR A 14 -33.38 -27.13 -35.64
CA THR A 14 -33.04 -25.75 -36.00
C THR A 14 -32.65 -24.91 -34.79
N PHE A 15 -31.83 -23.88 -34.98
CA PHE A 15 -31.45 -22.96 -33.89
C PHE A 15 -32.64 -22.30 -33.19
N GLY A 16 -33.72 -22.00 -33.92
CA GLY A 16 -34.93 -21.42 -33.31
C GLY A 16 -35.64 -22.37 -32.33
N GLN A 17 -35.67 -23.68 -32.63
CA GLN A 17 -36.22 -24.67 -31.69
C GLN A 17 -35.30 -24.88 -30.48
N LEU A 18 -33.98 -24.86 -30.67
CA LEU A 18 -33.03 -24.89 -29.55
C LEU A 18 -33.16 -23.65 -28.66
N ALA A 19 -33.31 -22.46 -29.24
CA ALA A 19 -33.58 -21.23 -28.49
C ALA A 19 -34.87 -21.34 -27.69
N PHE A 20 -35.97 -21.82 -28.30
CA PHE A 20 -37.23 -22.00 -27.58
C PHE A 20 -37.12 -23.03 -26.44
N GLY A 21 -36.42 -24.14 -26.67
CA GLY A 21 -36.12 -25.12 -25.61
C GLY A 21 -35.30 -24.52 -24.46
N MET A 22 -34.26 -23.74 -24.76
CA MET A 22 -33.45 -23.04 -23.76
C MET A 22 -34.26 -22.02 -22.95
N PHE A 23 -35.11 -21.24 -23.62
CA PHE A 23 -35.98 -20.28 -22.95
C PHE A 23 -36.91 -20.97 -21.95
N LEU A 24 -37.52 -22.10 -22.34
CA LEU A 24 -38.38 -22.87 -21.44
C LEU A 24 -37.62 -23.40 -20.22
N ILE A 25 -36.39 -23.90 -20.41
CA ILE A 25 -35.53 -24.36 -19.31
C ILE A 25 -35.17 -23.19 -18.39
N ALA A 26 -34.87 -22.02 -18.94
CA ALA A 26 -34.59 -20.80 -18.17
C ALA A 26 -35.81 -20.37 -17.32
N VAL A 27 -37.02 -20.41 -17.88
CA VAL A 27 -38.26 -20.10 -17.15
C VAL A 27 -38.49 -21.08 -16.00
N VAL A 28 -38.38 -22.39 -16.24
CA VAL A 28 -38.61 -23.41 -15.21
C VAL A 28 -37.56 -23.31 -14.10
N SER A 29 -36.28 -23.17 -14.46
CA SER A 29 -35.22 -22.98 -13.48
C SER A 29 -35.34 -21.65 -12.72
N GLY A 30 -35.85 -20.60 -13.35
CA GLY A 30 -36.13 -19.31 -12.71
C GLY A 30 -37.25 -19.39 -11.67
N ILE A 31 -38.32 -20.14 -11.96
CA ILE A 31 -39.40 -20.40 -10.98
C ILE A 31 -38.86 -21.12 -9.75
N LEU A 32 -37.98 -22.12 -9.95
CA LEU A 32 -37.33 -22.82 -8.83
C LEU A 32 -36.38 -21.91 -8.05
N LEU A 33 -35.68 -21.00 -8.73
CA LEU A 33 -34.77 -20.04 -8.11
C LEU A 33 -35.50 -18.92 -7.34
N ALA A 34 -36.74 -18.62 -7.71
CA ALA A 34 -37.58 -17.65 -7.00
C ALA A 34 -37.92 -18.08 -5.56
N ILE A 35 -37.78 -19.36 -5.23
CA ILE A 35 -38.05 -19.89 -3.88
C ILE A 35 -37.00 -19.41 -2.85
N PRO A 36 -35.68 -19.62 -3.06
CA PRO A 36 -34.65 -19.16 -2.13
C PRO A 36 -34.24 -17.68 -2.31
N TYR A 37 -34.68 -17.00 -3.38
CA TYR A 37 -34.27 -15.63 -3.67
C TYR A 37 -35.11 -14.60 -2.91
N ASP A 38 -34.47 -13.68 -2.19
CA ASP A 38 -35.13 -12.56 -1.51
C ASP A 38 -34.74 -11.24 -2.19
N VAL A 39 -35.70 -10.63 -2.89
CA VAL A 39 -35.50 -9.36 -3.60
C VAL A 39 -35.20 -8.18 -2.67
N ARG A 40 -35.56 -8.27 -1.38
CA ARG A 40 -35.24 -7.22 -0.39
C ARG A 40 -33.78 -7.27 0.04
N ASN A 41 -33.16 -8.44 -0.01
CA ASN A 41 -31.77 -8.69 0.30
C ASN A 41 -31.11 -9.52 -0.82
N PRO A 42 -31.02 -8.95 -2.04
CA PRO A 42 -30.73 -9.70 -3.26
C PRO A 42 -29.33 -10.32 -3.24
N TYR A 43 -28.31 -9.54 -2.88
CA TYR A 43 -26.93 -10.03 -2.79
C TYR A 43 -26.79 -11.11 -1.71
N GLU A 44 -27.39 -10.87 -0.54
CA GLU A 44 -27.36 -11.83 0.57
C GLU A 44 -27.95 -13.18 0.18
N SER A 45 -29.17 -13.18 -0.39
CA SER A 45 -29.84 -14.42 -0.82
C SER A 45 -29.06 -15.15 -1.91
N VAL A 46 -28.41 -14.43 -2.84
CA VAL A 46 -27.57 -15.04 -3.88
C VAL A 46 -26.31 -15.68 -3.29
N THR A 47 -25.64 -15.03 -2.33
CA THR A 47 -24.47 -15.61 -1.65
C THR A 47 -24.85 -16.85 -0.84
N GLN A 48 -26.04 -16.87 -0.24
CA GLN A 48 -26.59 -18.05 0.41
C GLN A 48 -26.83 -19.19 -0.59
N ILE A 49 -27.47 -18.88 -1.72
CA ILE A 49 -27.74 -19.84 -2.81
C ILE A 49 -26.45 -20.50 -3.29
N LEU A 50 -25.35 -19.75 -3.40
CA LEU A 50 -24.07 -20.29 -3.85
C LEU A 50 -23.48 -21.34 -2.90
N LEU A 51 -23.64 -21.15 -1.58
CA LEU A 51 -23.16 -22.08 -0.55
C LEU A 51 -24.01 -23.36 -0.45
N LEU A 52 -25.17 -23.38 -1.10
CA LEU A 52 -26.12 -24.47 -1.05
C LEU A 52 -26.11 -25.25 -2.38
N PRO A 53 -25.47 -26.43 -2.46
CA PRO A 53 -25.19 -27.11 -3.73
C PRO A 53 -26.43 -27.31 -4.62
N ARG A 54 -27.59 -27.62 -4.02
CA ARG A 54 -28.87 -27.78 -4.74
C ARG A 54 -29.31 -26.50 -5.44
N PHE A 55 -29.31 -25.38 -4.72
CA PHE A 55 -29.75 -24.09 -5.26
C PHE A 55 -28.68 -23.45 -6.15
N ASN A 56 -27.40 -23.65 -5.86
CA ASN A 56 -26.30 -23.24 -6.73
C ASN A 56 -26.40 -23.94 -8.09
N PHE A 57 -26.74 -25.23 -8.12
CA PHE A 57 -27.00 -25.95 -9.38
C PHE A 57 -28.19 -25.37 -10.15
N VAL A 58 -29.32 -25.11 -9.48
CA VAL A 58 -30.50 -24.49 -10.12
C VAL A 58 -30.15 -23.10 -10.70
N ARG A 59 -29.41 -22.28 -9.95
CA ARG A 59 -28.90 -20.99 -10.43
C ARG A 59 -27.97 -21.16 -11.65
N SER A 60 -27.06 -22.12 -11.60
CA SER A 60 -26.14 -22.42 -12.70
C SER A 60 -26.89 -22.86 -13.96
N LEU A 61 -27.92 -23.70 -13.80
CA LEU A 61 -28.82 -24.12 -14.87
C LEU A 61 -29.58 -22.93 -15.47
N HIS A 62 -30.09 -22.03 -14.63
CA HIS A 62 -30.78 -20.81 -15.06
C HIS A 62 -29.84 -19.88 -15.85
N TYR A 63 -28.61 -19.69 -15.38
CA TYR A 63 -27.61 -18.89 -16.08
C TYR A 63 -27.28 -19.49 -17.45
N TRP A 64 -26.87 -20.76 -17.53
CA TRP A 64 -26.42 -21.36 -18.79
C TRP A 64 -27.55 -21.53 -19.81
N SER A 65 -28.76 -21.88 -19.38
CA SER A 65 -29.91 -21.89 -20.28
C SER A 65 -30.21 -20.49 -20.83
N SER A 66 -30.07 -19.44 -20.03
CA SER A 66 -30.20 -18.05 -20.50
C SER A 66 -29.10 -17.63 -21.47
N GLN A 67 -27.83 -17.99 -21.21
CA GLN A 67 -26.72 -17.72 -22.13
C GLN A 67 -26.91 -18.44 -23.48
N LEU A 68 -27.25 -19.72 -23.43
CA LEU A 68 -27.51 -20.51 -24.64
C LEU A 68 -28.75 -20.00 -25.39
N PHE A 69 -29.80 -19.56 -24.69
CA PHE A 69 -30.95 -18.92 -25.32
C PHE A 69 -30.51 -17.70 -26.15
N LEU A 70 -29.67 -16.83 -25.59
CA LEU A 70 -29.14 -15.67 -26.31
C LEU A 70 -28.31 -16.10 -27.54
N VAL A 71 -27.37 -17.04 -27.37
CA VAL A 71 -26.52 -17.54 -28.46
C VAL A 71 -27.35 -18.15 -29.58
N PHE A 72 -28.28 -19.04 -29.27
CA PHE A 72 -29.13 -19.67 -30.29
C PHE A 72 -30.11 -18.68 -30.92
N THR A 73 -30.55 -17.65 -30.21
CA THR A 73 -31.36 -16.57 -30.79
C THR A 73 -30.56 -15.77 -31.81
N VAL A 74 -29.30 -15.41 -31.52
CA VAL A 74 -28.40 -14.73 -32.48
C VAL A 74 -28.11 -15.61 -33.68
N LEU A 75 -27.82 -16.90 -33.48
CA LEU A 75 -27.59 -17.86 -34.57
C LEU A 75 -28.84 -18.08 -35.42
N HIS A 76 -30.01 -18.16 -34.80
CA HIS A 76 -31.30 -18.27 -35.48
C HIS A 76 -31.57 -17.02 -36.34
N PHE A 77 -31.31 -15.83 -35.79
CA PHE A 77 -31.44 -14.58 -36.51
C PHE A 77 -30.47 -14.51 -37.70
N TRP A 78 -29.19 -14.88 -37.51
CA TRP A 78 -28.20 -14.95 -38.58
C TRP A 78 -28.62 -15.91 -39.70
N ASP A 79 -29.13 -17.09 -39.35
CA ASP A 79 -29.58 -18.08 -40.35
C ASP A 79 -30.74 -17.52 -41.20
N HIS A 80 -31.66 -16.78 -40.57
CA HIS A 80 -32.71 -16.06 -41.29
C HIS A 80 -32.16 -15.01 -42.27
N LEU A 81 -31.16 -14.22 -41.85
CA LEU A 81 -30.53 -13.21 -42.71
C LEU A 81 -29.79 -13.84 -43.91
N ARG A 82 -29.04 -14.91 -43.65
CA ARG A 82 -28.28 -15.67 -44.66
C ARG A 82 -29.18 -16.30 -45.71
N LEU A 83 -30.31 -16.85 -45.28
CA LEU A 83 -31.31 -17.48 -46.14
C LEU A 83 -32.25 -16.47 -46.79
N SER A 84 -32.22 -15.21 -46.35
CA SER A 84 -33.11 -14.13 -46.83
C SER A 84 -34.58 -14.48 -46.73
N THR A 85 -34.99 -14.99 -45.55
CA THR A 85 -36.34 -15.48 -45.29
C THR A 85 -37.21 -14.48 -44.53
N GLU A 86 -36.78 -13.23 -44.39
CA GLU A 86 -37.47 -12.16 -43.64
C GLU A 86 -38.86 -11.86 -44.25
N CYS A 87 -38.96 -11.93 -45.58
CA CYS A 87 -40.22 -11.73 -46.31
C CYS A 87 -41.25 -12.84 -46.06
N ARG A 88 -40.85 -14.01 -45.51
CA ARG A 88 -41.75 -15.15 -45.24
C ARG A 88 -42.58 -14.98 -43.97
N VAL A 89 -42.14 -14.12 -43.06
CA VAL A 89 -42.88 -13.78 -41.82
C VAL A 89 -43.97 -12.76 -42.17
N SER A 90 -45.01 -12.50 -41.36
CA SER A 90 -45.99 -11.41 -41.60
C SER A 90 -45.53 -10.06 -41.03
N LYS A 91 -45.98 -8.91 -41.58
CA LYS A 91 -45.46 -7.56 -41.20
C LYS A 91 -45.61 -7.30 -39.70
N ALA A 92 -46.77 -7.68 -39.15
CA ALA A 92 -47.07 -7.54 -37.74
C ALA A 92 -46.16 -8.40 -36.85
N VAL A 93 -45.92 -9.66 -37.25
CA VAL A 93 -45.01 -10.56 -36.50
C VAL A 93 -43.57 -10.06 -36.59
N TRP A 94 -43.12 -9.56 -37.75
CA TRP A 94 -41.76 -8.99 -37.89
C TRP A 94 -41.53 -7.75 -37.02
N LEU A 95 -42.54 -6.87 -36.90
CA LEU A 95 -42.49 -5.74 -35.97
C LEU A 95 -42.31 -6.24 -34.53
N ARG A 96 -43.14 -7.19 -34.08
CA ARG A 96 -43.03 -7.75 -32.73
C ARG A 96 -41.70 -8.47 -32.47
N LEU A 97 -41.16 -9.18 -33.47
CA LEU A 97 -39.82 -9.78 -33.40
C LEU A 97 -38.70 -8.73 -33.34
N THR A 98 -38.89 -7.57 -33.97
CA THR A 98 -37.94 -6.47 -33.84
C THR A 98 -37.99 -5.89 -32.41
N VAL A 99 -39.19 -5.72 -31.86
CA VAL A 99 -39.40 -5.27 -30.47
C VAL A 99 -38.90 -6.32 -29.45
N SER A 100 -39.00 -7.62 -29.76
CA SER A 100 -38.53 -8.67 -28.86
C SER A 100 -37.03 -8.63 -28.62
N ILE A 101 -36.24 -8.00 -29.49
CA ILE A 101 -34.81 -7.77 -29.26
C ILE A 101 -34.60 -6.92 -27.99
N ILE A 102 -35.41 -5.86 -27.81
CA ILE A 102 -35.37 -5.03 -26.60
C ILE A 102 -35.74 -5.87 -25.38
N LEU A 103 -36.79 -6.71 -25.49
CA LEU A 103 -37.22 -7.58 -24.39
C LEU A 103 -36.15 -8.61 -24.01
N VAL A 104 -35.46 -9.21 -24.98
CA VAL A 104 -34.36 -10.15 -24.72
C VAL A 104 -33.20 -9.44 -24.03
N VAL A 105 -32.75 -8.29 -24.53
CA VAL A 105 -31.69 -7.50 -23.89
C VAL A 105 -32.09 -7.11 -22.47
N TYR A 106 -33.34 -6.65 -22.28
CA TYR A 106 -33.88 -6.30 -20.98
C TYR A 106 -33.92 -7.49 -20.01
N LEU A 107 -34.37 -8.67 -20.45
CA LEU A 107 -34.41 -9.86 -19.60
C LEU A 107 -33.01 -10.31 -19.18
N MET A 108 -32.06 -10.31 -20.12
CA MET A 108 -30.68 -10.66 -19.84
C MET A 108 -30.05 -9.67 -18.85
N LEU A 109 -30.24 -8.37 -19.07
CA LEU A 109 -29.71 -7.30 -18.20
C LEU A 109 -30.38 -7.27 -16.83
N SER A 110 -31.71 -7.34 -16.75
CA SER A 110 -32.45 -7.36 -15.48
C SER A 110 -32.06 -8.57 -14.64
N GLY A 111 -31.95 -9.77 -15.24
CA GLY A 111 -31.47 -10.97 -14.54
C GLY A 111 -30.03 -10.84 -14.04
N PHE A 112 -29.17 -10.14 -14.79
CA PHE A 112 -27.82 -9.81 -14.34
C PHE A 112 -27.85 -8.86 -13.14
N ILE A 113 -28.62 -7.77 -13.20
CA ILE A 113 -28.73 -6.77 -12.13
C ILE A 113 -29.26 -7.38 -10.82
N LEU A 114 -30.19 -8.35 -10.90
CA LEU A 114 -30.78 -9.01 -9.75
C LEU A 114 -29.78 -9.80 -8.88
N LYS A 115 -28.54 -10.04 -9.35
CA LYS A 115 -27.46 -10.56 -8.49
C LYS A 115 -27.04 -9.57 -7.40
N ALA A 116 -27.17 -8.27 -7.68
CA ALA A 116 -26.77 -7.17 -6.81
C ALA A 116 -25.31 -7.20 -6.32
N ASP A 117 -24.41 -7.81 -7.10
CA ASP A 117 -22.96 -7.71 -6.90
C ASP A 117 -22.39 -6.39 -7.50
N SER A 118 -21.11 -6.07 -7.31
CA SER A 118 -20.54 -4.80 -7.80
C SER A 118 -20.71 -4.61 -9.32
N ASP A 119 -20.53 -5.66 -10.11
CA ASP A 119 -20.78 -5.62 -11.56
C ASP A 119 -22.22 -5.24 -11.87
N SER A 120 -23.16 -5.84 -11.14
CA SER A 120 -24.60 -5.61 -11.29
C SER A 120 -25.00 -4.18 -10.94
N LEU A 121 -24.45 -3.64 -9.84
CA LEU A 121 -24.75 -2.29 -9.39
C LEU A 121 -24.16 -1.23 -10.34
N GLN A 122 -22.96 -1.46 -10.88
CA GLN A 122 -22.40 -0.59 -11.90
C GLN A 122 -23.24 -0.64 -13.20
N ALA A 123 -23.63 -1.83 -13.65
CA ALA A 123 -24.52 -1.99 -14.81
C ALA A 123 -25.87 -1.31 -14.60
N HIS A 124 -26.44 -1.41 -13.39
CA HIS A 124 -27.67 -0.72 -13.01
C HIS A 124 -27.51 0.81 -13.07
N SER A 125 -26.43 1.34 -12.50
CA SER A 125 -26.12 2.78 -12.53
C SER A 125 -25.96 3.32 -13.96
N ILE A 126 -25.19 2.63 -14.80
CA ILE A 126 -24.99 3.01 -16.20
C ILE A 126 -26.32 3.00 -16.96
N PHE A 127 -27.10 1.92 -16.85
CA PHE A 127 -28.35 1.80 -17.61
C PHE A 127 -29.44 2.76 -17.13
N ASN A 128 -29.57 2.95 -15.82
CA ASN A 128 -30.46 3.94 -15.24
C ASN A 128 -30.13 5.35 -15.74
N SER A 129 -28.84 5.69 -15.74
CA SER A 129 -28.35 6.98 -16.26
C SER A 129 -28.67 7.14 -17.75
N LEU A 130 -28.48 6.09 -18.57
CA LEU A 130 -28.82 6.12 -20.00
C LEU A 130 -30.31 6.38 -20.24
N LEU A 131 -31.20 5.70 -19.51
CA LEU A 131 -32.65 5.90 -19.67
C LEU A 131 -33.10 7.32 -19.29
N GLN A 132 -32.52 7.88 -18.23
CA GLN A 132 -32.83 9.24 -17.80
C GLN A 132 -32.44 10.31 -18.84
N LYS A 133 -31.46 10.01 -19.71
CA LYS A 133 -31.03 10.91 -20.80
C LYS A 133 -31.99 10.96 -21.98
N ILE A 134 -33.03 10.11 -22.02
CA ILE A 134 -34.05 10.19 -23.08
C ILE A 134 -34.83 11.52 -22.92
N PRO A 135 -34.85 12.40 -23.93
CA PRO A 135 -35.55 13.68 -23.85
C PRO A 135 -37.02 13.50 -23.50
N VAL A 136 -37.56 14.41 -22.67
CA VAL A 136 -38.98 14.51 -22.29
C VAL A 136 -39.53 13.39 -21.40
N VAL A 137 -39.20 12.12 -21.68
CA VAL A 137 -39.81 10.95 -21.03
C VAL A 137 -38.84 10.11 -20.18
N GLY A 138 -37.53 10.43 -20.18
CA GLY A 138 -36.49 9.58 -19.61
C GLY A 138 -36.69 9.19 -18.15
N GLY A 139 -37.11 10.14 -17.29
CA GLY A 139 -37.40 9.85 -15.89
C GLY A 139 -38.56 8.86 -15.70
N GLY A 140 -39.63 9.01 -16.48
CA GLY A 140 -40.77 8.08 -16.45
C GLY A 140 -40.43 6.70 -17.00
N VAL A 141 -39.64 6.63 -18.08
CA VAL A 141 -39.17 5.35 -18.67
C VAL A 141 -38.21 4.63 -17.71
N SER A 142 -37.25 5.36 -17.14
CA SER A 142 -36.34 4.83 -16.10
C SER A 142 -37.13 4.26 -14.94
N TYR A 143 -38.08 5.00 -14.36
CA TYR A 143 -38.91 4.51 -13.26
C TYR A 143 -39.77 3.30 -13.66
N LEU A 144 -40.36 3.31 -14.85
CA LEU A 144 -41.20 2.20 -15.32
C LEU A 144 -40.42 0.89 -15.42
N PHE A 145 -39.18 0.92 -15.90
CA PHE A 145 -38.41 -0.30 -16.13
C PHE A 145 -37.49 -0.67 -14.96
N MET A 146 -36.86 0.30 -14.31
CA MET A 146 -35.88 0.09 -13.24
C MET A 146 -36.46 0.26 -11.84
N GLY A 147 -37.55 1.02 -11.69
CA GLY A 147 -38.11 1.38 -10.39
C GLY A 147 -37.32 2.47 -9.68
N LYS A 148 -37.36 2.47 -8.35
CA LYS A 148 -36.50 3.31 -7.52
C LYS A 148 -35.10 2.68 -7.48
N PHE A 149 -34.05 3.49 -7.58
CA PHE A 149 -32.68 2.99 -7.72
C PHE A 149 -32.24 2.00 -6.62
N ASP A 150 -32.68 2.21 -5.37
CA ASP A 150 -32.34 1.35 -4.23
C ASP A 150 -33.30 0.16 -4.04
N ASP A 151 -34.27 -0.02 -4.92
CA ASP A 151 -35.31 -1.05 -4.80
C ASP A 151 -35.45 -1.86 -6.08
N LEU A 152 -34.99 -3.12 -6.03
CA LEU A 152 -35.04 -4.04 -7.15
C LEU A 152 -36.40 -4.75 -7.32
N GLN A 153 -37.41 -4.46 -6.49
CA GLN A 153 -38.69 -5.15 -6.54
C GLN A 153 -39.40 -5.02 -7.89
N LEU A 154 -39.44 -3.81 -8.46
CA LEU A 154 -40.09 -3.60 -9.75
C LEU A 154 -39.32 -4.30 -10.87
N LEU A 155 -37.98 -4.21 -10.85
CA LEU A 155 -37.10 -4.90 -11.79
C LEU A 155 -37.31 -6.42 -11.74
N TYR A 156 -37.41 -6.99 -10.54
CA TYR A 156 -37.69 -8.40 -10.30
C TYR A 156 -39.05 -8.82 -10.88
N ILE A 157 -40.12 -8.05 -10.64
CA ILE A 157 -41.45 -8.35 -11.19
C ILE A 157 -41.43 -8.30 -12.72
N HIS A 158 -40.74 -7.33 -13.31
CA HIS A 158 -40.60 -7.26 -14.75
C HIS A 158 -39.79 -8.42 -15.31
N HIS A 159 -38.71 -8.83 -14.64
CA HIS A 159 -37.90 -9.96 -15.05
C HIS A 159 -38.67 -11.28 -14.93
N ALA A 160 -39.19 -11.61 -13.75
CA ALA A 160 -39.81 -12.90 -13.44
C ALA A 160 -41.17 -13.08 -14.12
N ALA A 161 -41.94 -12.01 -14.32
CA ALA A 161 -43.28 -12.08 -14.87
C ALA A 161 -43.46 -11.26 -16.15
N THR A 162 -43.41 -9.93 -16.08
CA THR A 162 -43.93 -9.07 -17.17
C THR A 162 -43.21 -9.32 -18.50
N ALA A 163 -41.90 -9.08 -18.57
CA ALA A 163 -41.12 -9.21 -19.79
C ALA A 163 -41.01 -10.68 -20.25
N THR A 164 -40.91 -11.61 -19.30
CA THR A 164 -40.86 -13.06 -19.59
C THR A 164 -42.14 -13.55 -20.25
N VAL A 165 -43.32 -13.14 -19.74
CA VAL A 165 -44.62 -13.51 -20.33
C VAL A 165 -44.80 -12.86 -21.69
N PHE A 166 -44.46 -11.58 -21.86
CA PHE A 166 -44.55 -10.94 -23.18
C PHE A 166 -43.64 -11.60 -24.21
N LEU A 167 -42.41 -11.94 -23.85
CA LEU A 167 -41.50 -12.65 -24.74
C LEU A 167 -42.02 -14.05 -25.09
N LEU A 168 -42.55 -14.79 -24.10
CA LEU A 168 -43.18 -16.10 -24.35
C LEU A 168 -44.34 -15.98 -25.34
N LEU A 169 -45.23 -15.01 -25.18
CA LEU A 169 -46.35 -14.76 -26.09
C LEU A 169 -45.86 -14.48 -27.52
N PHE A 170 -44.81 -13.67 -27.68
CA PHE A 170 -44.21 -13.39 -28.99
C PHE A 170 -43.56 -14.63 -29.62
N ILE A 171 -42.90 -15.48 -28.81
CA ILE A 171 -42.33 -16.76 -29.28
C ILE A 171 -43.44 -17.71 -29.73
N ILE A 172 -44.51 -17.88 -28.94
CA ILE A 172 -45.64 -18.76 -29.26
C ILE A 172 -46.31 -18.30 -30.56
N GLU A 173 -46.54 -17.00 -30.71
CA GLU A 173 -47.11 -16.46 -31.94
C GLU A 173 -46.20 -16.68 -33.16
N HIS A 174 -44.89 -16.47 -32.99
CA HIS A 174 -43.92 -16.64 -34.05
C HIS A 174 -43.79 -18.10 -34.52
N VAL A 175 -43.67 -19.04 -33.57
CA VAL A 175 -43.49 -20.47 -33.82
C VAL A 175 -44.83 -21.17 -34.11
N LYS A 176 -45.96 -20.54 -33.74
CA LYS A 176 -47.32 -21.12 -33.77
C LYS A 176 -47.43 -22.43 -32.99
N SER A 177 -46.66 -22.54 -31.91
CA SER A 177 -46.67 -23.69 -31.01
C SER A 177 -46.50 -23.23 -29.58
N TYR A 178 -47.22 -23.87 -28.67
CA TYR A 178 -47.08 -23.66 -27.23
C TYR A 178 -45.86 -24.37 -26.64
N TRP A 179 -45.38 -25.43 -27.29
CA TRP A 179 -44.28 -26.25 -26.81
C TRP A 179 -43.16 -26.35 -27.85
N PRO A 180 -41.88 -26.31 -27.42
CA PRO A 180 -40.75 -26.64 -28.28
C PRO A 180 -40.74 -28.13 -28.61
N GLN A 181 -40.02 -28.52 -29.65
CA GLN A 181 -39.82 -29.93 -29.98
C GLN A 181 -39.17 -30.69 -28.81
N SER A 182 -39.68 -31.86 -28.43
CA SER A 182 -39.17 -32.62 -27.27
C SER A 182 -37.67 -32.91 -27.35
N LYS A 183 -37.15 -33.17 -28.56
CA LYS A 183 -35.71 -33.36 -28.77
C LYS A 183 -34.89 -32.10 -28.44
N SER A 184 -35.42 -30.91 -28.67
CA SER A 184 -34.74 -29.64 -28.39
C SER A 184 -34.65 -29.38 -26.88
N ILE A 185 -35.71 -29.69 -26.14
CA ILE A 185 -35.73 -29.64 -24.68
C ILE A 185 -34.72 -30.64 -24.12
N PHE A 186 -34.71 -31.88 -24.62
CA PHE A 186 -33.83 -32.93 -24.12
C PHE A 186 -32.35 -32.62 -24.35
N LEU A 187 -31.95 -32.32 -25.60
CA LEU A 187 -30.57 -31.95 -25.93
C LEU A 187 -30.14 -30.68 -25.20
N GLY A 188 -31.07 -29.74 -25.11
CA GLY A 188 -30.86 -28.50 -24.41
C GLY A 188 -30.61 -28.69 -22.92
N ALA A 189 -31.45 -29.49 -22.26
CA ALA A 189 -31.31 -29.81 -20.85
C ALA A 189 -29.97 -30.50 -20.58
N ILE A 190 -29.55 -31.47 -21.42
CA ILE A 190 -28.24 -32.10 -21.30
C ILE A 190 -27.12 -31.05 -21.36
N ALA A 191 -27.13 -30.16 -22.35
CA ALA A 191 -26.11 -29.13 -22.49
C ALA A 191 -26.06 -28.18 -21.28
N ALA A 192 -27.22 -27.70 -20.83
CA ALA A 192 -27.33 -26.79 -19.70
C ALA A 192 -26.98 -27.46 -18.37
N ILE A 193 -27.31 -28.75 -18.18
CA ILE A 193 -26.94 -29.56 -17.02
C ILE A 193 -25.43 -29.76 -16.97
N ILE A 194 -24.81 -30.21 -18.08
CA ILE A 194 -23.36 -30.43 -18.16
C ILE A 194 -22.60 -29.14 -17.81
N MET A 195 -22.98 -28.02 -18.42
CA MET A 195 -22.34 -26.74 -18.12
C MET A 195 -22.66 -26.25 -16.71
N GLY A 196 -23.88 -26.45 -16.21
CA GLY A 196 -24.27 -26.10 -14.84
C GLY A 196 -23.47 -26.84 -13.77
N PHE A 197 -23.05 -28.07 -14.04
CA PHE A 197 -22.18 -28.85 -13.16
C PHE A 197 -20.72 -28.45 -13.25
N ILE A 198 -20.19 -28.29 -14.46
CA ILE A 198 -18.75 -28.10 -14.69
C ILE A 198 -18.34 -26.63 -14.49
N LEU A 199 -19.21 -25.69 -14.86
CA LEU A 199 -18.90 -24.26 -14.93
C LEU A 199 -19.92 -23.42 -14.15
N PRO A 200 -20.08 -23.62 -12.83
CA PRO A 200 -20.98 -22.78 -12.03
C PRO A 200 -20.53 -21.30 -12.08
N PRO A 201 -21.42 -20.38 -12.50
CA PRO A 201 -21.04 -18.98 -12.70
C PRO A 201 -20.83 -18.27 -11.37
N LEU A 202 -19.74 -17.53 -11.26
CA LEU A 202 -19.41 -16.72 -10.09
C LEU A 202 -20.19 -15.41 -10.06
N ILE A 203 -20.07 -14.72 -8.92
CA ILE A 203 -20.50 -13.34 -8.74
C ILE A 203 -19.27 -12.50 -8.38
N HIS A 204 -19.36 -11.19 -8.59
CA HIS A 204 -18.32 -10.29 -8.15
C HIS A 204 -18.27 -10.25 -6.61
N ASP A 205 -17.06 -10.36 -6.06
CA ASP A 205 -16.82 -10.50 -4.62
C ASP A 205 -16.89 -9.16 -3.83
N GLY A 206 -16.82 -8.04 -4.56
CA GLY A 206 -16.91 -6.68 -4.03
C GLY A 206 -15.56 -6.04 -3.69
N PHE A 207 -14.49 -6.83 -3.65
CA PHE A 207 -13.14 -6.40 -3.31
C PHE A 207 -12.18 -6.39 -4.50
N ASN A 208 -12.52 -7.06 -5.59
CA ASN A 208 -11.84 -6.86 -6.87
C ASN A 208 -12.14 -5.44 -7.37
N SER A 209 -11.11 -4.75 -7.86
CA SER A 209 -11.25 -3.40 -8.37
C SER A 209 -11.76 -3.35 -9.81
N VAL A 210 -11.66 -4.47 -10.55
CA VAL A 210 -12.09 -4.56 -11.94
C VAL A 210 -13.56 -4.95 -12.00
N VAL A 211 -14.41 -4.01 -12.42
CA VAL A 211 -15.85 -4.20 -12.57
C VAL A 211 -16.21 -4.24 -14.06
N LYS A 212 -16.95 -5.27 -14.50
CA LYS A 212 -17.32 -5.47 -15.92
C LYS A 212 -18.80 -5.80 -16.07
N GLY A 213 -19.41 -5.25 -17.12
CA GLY A 213 -20.75 -5.66 -17.55
C GLY A 213 -20.78 -7.11 -18.06
N PRO A 214 -21.98 -7.66 -18.33
CA PRO A 214 -22.09 -9.00 -18.89
C PRO A 214 -21.42 -9.09 -20.26
N TRP A 215 -20.85 -10.23 -20.62
CA TRP A 215 -20.03 -10.41 -21.84
C TRP A 215 -20.71 -9.91 -23.13
N TYR A 216 -22.04 -10.01 -23.21
CA TYR A 216 -22.84 -9.57 -24.34
C TYR A 216 -23.10 -8.06 -24.37
N LEU A 217 -22.71 -7.29 -23.35
CA LEU A 217 -22.78 -5.81 -23.26
C LEU A 217 -21.42 -5.15 -22.99
N VAL A 218 -20.34 -5.89 -22.79
CA VAL A 218 -18.99 -5.29 -22.57
C VAL A 218 -18.58 -4.39 -23.74
N GLY A 219 -18.93 -4.75 -24.98
CA GLY A 219 -18.71 -3.87 -26.14
C GLY A 219 -19.48 -2.55 -26.07
N VAL A 220 -20.66 -2.53 -25.43
CA VAL A 220 -21.40 -1.28 -25.15
C VAL A 220 -20.67 -0.46 -24.08
N GLN A 221 -20.18 -1.11 -23.02
CA GLN A 221 -19.39 -0.43 -21.98
C GLN A 221 -18.13 0.22 -22.57
N GLU A 222 -17.42 -0.49 -23.46
CA GLU A 222 -16.28 0.06 -24.19
C GLU A 222 -16.70 1.22 -25.10
N LEU A 223 -17.80 1.10 -25.83
CA LEU A 223 -18.30 2.19 -26.68
C LEU A 223 -18.63 3.45 -25.87
N LEU A 224 -19.30 3.29 -24.72
CA LEU A 224 -19.69 4.41 -23.85
C LEU A 224 -18.48 5.12 -23.24
N HIS A 225 -17.38 4.41 -22.99
CA HIS A 225 -16.13 5.03 -22.52
C HIS A 225 -15.57 6.07 -23.50
N TRP A 226 -15.77 5.89 -24.81
CA TRP A 226 -15.30 6.82 -25.85
C TRP A 226 -16.34 7.90 -26.22
N LEU A 227 -17.58 7.78 -25.75
CA LEU A 227 -18.65 8.71 -26.10
C LEU A 227 -18.81 9.80 -25.04
N ASN A 228 -18.55 11.04 -25.43
CA ASN A 228 -18.83 12.21 -24.56
C ASN A 228 -20.33 12.48 -24.38
N TYR A 229 -21.18 11.98 -25.27
CA TYR A 229 -22.63 12.18 -25.28
C TYR A 229 -23.36 10.82 -25.33
N PRO A 230 -23.84 10.31 -24.19
CA PRO A 230 -24.51 9.02 -24.12
C PRO A 230 -25.80 8.92 -24.97
N GLU A 231 -26.41 10.06 -25.34
CA GLU A 231 -27.59 10.13 -26.21
C GLU A 231 -27.31 9.61 -27.63
N ILE A 232 -26.04 9.66 -28.06
CA ILE A 232 -25.60 9.09 -29.34
C ILE A 232 -25.83 7.58 -29.33
N PHE A 233 -25.54 6.90 -28.21
CA PHE A 233 -25.78 5.47 -28.08
C PHE A 233 -27.26 5.12 -28.23
N LEU A 234 -28.16 5.89 -27.60
CA LEU A 234 -29.61 5.69 -27.74
C LEU A 234 -30.06 5.85 -29.20
N SER A 235 -29.51 6.86 -29.89
CA SER A 235 -29.79 7.10 -31.31
C SER A 235 -29.30 5.96 -32.21
N LEU A 236 -28.12 5.41 -31.91
CA LEU A 236 -27.58 4.22 -32.59
C LEU A 236 -28.43 2.98 -32.35
N ALA A 237 -28.90 2.76 -31.12
CA ALA A 237 -29.77 1.63 -30.77
C ALA A 237 -31.12 1.71 -31.52
N VAL A 238 -31.75 2.88 -31.55
CA VAL A 238 -32.99 3.10 -32.32
C VAL A 238 -32.74 2.91 -33.81
N SER A 239 -31.63 3.44 -34.34
CA SER A 239 -31.25 3.27 -35.75
C SER A 239 -31.04 1.80 -36.12
N LEU A 240 -30.42 1.02 -35.23
CA LEU A 240 -30.24 -0.42 -35.41
C LEU A 240 -31.59 -1.15 -35.51
N LEU A 241 -32.53 -0.86 -34.61
CA LEU A 241 -33.87 -1.45 -34.65
C LEU A 241 -34.64 -1.05 -35.92
N LEU A 242 -34.53 0.19 -36.37
CA LEU A 242 -35.12 0.66 -37.62
C LEU A 242 -34.51 -0.07 -38.83
N ILE A 243 -33.19 -0.23 -38.88
CA ILE A 243 -32.52 -0.99 -39.94
C ILE A 243 -33.04 -2.44 -39.98
N LEU A 244 -33.16 -3.08 -38.82
CA LEU A 244 -33.66 -4.46 -38.70
C LEU A 244 -35.12 -4.59 -39.17
N TYR A 245 -35.97 -3.62 -38.84
CA TYR A 245 -37.34 -3.58 -39.34
C TYR A 245 -37.38 -3.38 -40.87
N MET A 246 -36.55 -2.48 -41.40
CA MET A 246 -36.47 -2.13 -42.81
C MET A 246 -35.94 -3.25 -43.71
N LEU A 247 -35.20 -4.23 -43.16
CA LEU A 247 -34.75 -5.41 -43.93
C LEU A 247 -35.90 -6.08 -44.68
N ARG A 248 -37.08 -6.15 -44.07
CA ARG A 248 -38.24 -6.76 -44.72
C ARG A 248 -38.86 -5.87 -45.82
N LEU A 249 -38.82 -4.55 -45.64
CA LEU A 249 -39.56 -3.60 -46.47
C LEU A 249 -38.80 -3.16 -47.73
N THR A 250 -37.55 -3.58 -47.87
CA THR A 250 -36.63 -3.07 -48.89
C THR A 250 -36.43 -4.02 -50.07
N VAL A 251 -36.13 -3.45 -51.24
CA VAL A 251 -35.78 -4.21 -52.45
C VAL A 251 -34.42 -4.91 -52.30
N LYS A 252 -34.19 -6.00 -53.04
CA LYS A 252 -33.02 -6.90 -52.92
C LYS A 252 -31.67 -6.17 -52.80
N LYS A 253 -31.44 -5.11 -53.59
CA LYS A 253 -30.17 -4.35 -53.59
C LYS A 253 -29.94 -3.61 -52.27
N ILE A 254 -30.96 -2.92 -51.76
CA ILE A 254 -30.91 -2.20 -50.47
C ILE A 254 -30.83 -3.20 -49.32
N ASN A 255 -31.62 -4.27 -49.36
CA ASN A 255 -31.58 -5.34 -48.36
C ASN A 255 -30.18 -5.95 -48.22
N LEU A 256 -29.49 -6.24 -49.34
CA LEU A 256 -28.13 -6.77 -49.31
C LEU A 256 -27.14 -5.76 -48.70
N PHE A 257 -27.27 -4.47 -49.01
CA PHE A 257 -26.46 -3.42 -48.40
C PHE A 257 -26.66 -3.37 -46.88
N LEU A 258 -27.90 -3.29 -46.41
CA LEU A 258 -28.23 -3.28 -44.98
C LEU A 258 -27.68 -4.51 -44.25
N LYS A 259 -27.76 -5.70 -44.85
CA LYS A 259 -27.17 -6.93 -44.29
C LYS A 259 -25.65 -6.86 -44.15
N LYS A 260 -24.95 -6.34 -45.18
CA LYS A 260 -23.49 -6.13 -45.12
C LYS A 260 -23.12 -5.13 -44.02
N THR A 261 -23.88 -4.03 -43.90
CA THR A 261 -23.70 -3.05 -42.84
C THR A 261 -23.90 -3.67 -41.45
N LEU A 262 -24.97 -4.44 -41.24
CA LEU A 262 -25.21 -5.14 -39.98
C LEU A 262 -24.09 -6.15 -39.65
N ALA A 263 -23.61 -6.90 -40.65
CA ALA A 263 -22.49 -7.82 -40.45
C ALA A 263 -21.19 -7.08 -40.06
N LEU A 264 -20.90 -5.94 -40.70
CA LEU A 264 -19.76 -5.10 -40.35
C LEU A 264 -19.88 -4.55 -38.91
N LEU A 265 -21.04 -4.00 -38.55
CA LEU A 265 -21.30 -3.50 -37.20
C LEU A 265 -21.17 -4.61 -36.15
N PHE A 266 -21.62 -5.82 -36.46
CA PHE A 266 -21.47 -6.98 -35.58
C PHE A 266 -20.00 -7.38 -35.38
N VAL A 267 -19.18 -7.37 -36.43
CA VAL A 267 -17.74 -7.63 -36.33
C VAL A 267 -17.04 -6.56 -35.50
N ILE A 268 -17.36 -5.27 -35.72
CA ILE A 268 -16.84 -4.16 -34.91
C ILE A 268 -17.23 -4.35 -33.44
N TYR A 269 -18.48 -4.73 -33.16
CA TYR A 269 -18.95 -4.97 -31.80
C TYR A 269 -18.22 -6.13 -31.10
N ILE A 270 -17.95 -7.23 -31.81
CA ILE A 270 -17.13 -8.34 -31.27
C ILE A 270 -15.73 -7.83 -30.93
N PHE A 271 -15.12 -7.04 -31.82
CA PHE A 271 -13.79 -6.48 -31.57
C PHE A 271 -13.76 -5.58 -30.33
N LEU A 272 -14.74 -4.68 -30.18
CA LEU A 272 -14.88 -3.85 -28.97
C LEU A 272 -15.11 -4.69 -27.71
N SER A 273 -15.91 -5.76 -27.81
CA SER A 273 -16.16 -6.66 -26.68
C SER A 273 -14.89 -7.41 -26.26
N ILE A 274 -14.05 -7.84 -27.21
CA ILE A 274 -12.75 -8.47 -26.94
C ILE A 274 -11.81 -7.46 -26.26
N ILE A 275 -11.76 -6.21 -26.74
CA ILE A 275 -10.96 -5.14 -26.10
C ILE A 275 -11.41 -4.93 -24.65
N GLY A 276 -12.71 -4.68 -24.44
CA GLY A 276 -13.26 -4.42 -23.11
C GLY A 276 -13.06 -5.61 -22.15
N PHE A 277 -13.15 -6.84 -22.66
CA PHE A 277 -13.04 -8.02 -21.80
C PHE A 277 -11.59 -8.36 -21.43
N TYR A 278 -10.64 -8.29 -22.37
CA TYR A 278 -9.27 -8.77 -22.15
C TYR A 278 -8.23 -7.68 -21.87
N PHE A 279 -8.46 -6.44 -22.33
CA PHE A 279 -7.45 -5.36 -22.30
C PHE A 279 -7.84 -4.19 -21.40
N ARG A 280 -9.05 -4.18 -20.81
CA ARG A 280 -9.47 -3.18 -19.83
C ARG A 280 -9.34 -3.73 -18.41
N GLY A 281 -8.67 -2.96 -17.55
CA GLY A 281 -8.48 -3.24 -16.14
C GLY A 281 -9.15 -2.20 -15.24
N GLU A 282 -8.47 -1.83 -14.16
CA GLU A 282 -9.01 -0.94 -13.13
C GLU A 282 -9.27 0.47 -13.69
N ASN A 283 -10.36 1.12 -13.26
CA ASN A 283 -10.82 2.40 -13.80
C ASN A 283 -11.02 2.43 -15.33
N TRP A 284 -11.24 1.27 -15.94
CA TRP A 284 -11.33 1.11 -17.40
C TRP A 284 -10.04 1.54 -18.15
N ASN A 285 -8.89 1.50 -17.47
CA ASN A 285 -7.60 1.77 -18.11
C ASN A 285 -7.17 0.61 -19.01
N PHE A 286 -6.41 0.94 -20.05
CA PHE A 286 -5.87 -0.05 -20.97
C PHE A 286 -4.63 -0.71 -20.37
N GLU A 287 -4.64 -2.04 -20.25
CA GLU A 287 -3.55 -2.83 -19.68
C GLU A 287 -2.98 -3.79 -20.74
N VAL A 288 -1.66 -3.91 -20.78
CA VAL A 288 -0.95 -4.77 -21.74
C VAL A 288 -0.67 -6.13 -21.08
N GLY A 289 -1.45 -7.14 -21.46
CA GLY A 289 -1.36 -8.51 -20.94
C GLY A 289 -2.76 -9.12 -20.81
N LEU A 290 -2.90 -10.45 -20.91
CA LEU A 290 -4.17 -11.10 -20.58
C LEU A 290 -4.43 -10.88 -19.08
N ASN A 291 -5.44 -10.07 -18.76
CA ASN A 291 -5.71 -9.67 -17.38
C ASN A 291 -6.33 -10.84 -16.58
N ASP A 292 -5.49 -11.61 -15.88
CA ASP A 292 -5.93 -12.70 -15.01
C ASP A 292 -6.60 -12.19 -13.72
N LYS A 293 -6.53 -10.88 -13.41
CA LYS A 293 -7.08 -10.31 -12.16
C LYS A 293 -8.60 -10.44 -12.06
N TYR A 294 -9.33 -10.44 -13.18
CA TYR A 294 -10.79 -10.59 -13.21
C TYR A 294 -11.25 -12.07 -13.14
N ASN A 295 -10.39 -13.03 -13.53
CA ASN A 295 -10.75 -14.45 -13.71
C ASN A 295 -10.29 -15.37 -12.55
N SER A 296 -9.99 -14.83 -11.38
CA SER A 296 -9.28 -15.55 -10.30
C SER A 296 -10.12 -16.55 -9.49
N GLY A 297 -11.42 -16.69 -9.77
CA GLY A 297 -12.28 -17.68 -9.11
C GLY A 297 -12.66 -18.82 -10.04
N TYR A 298 -12.42 -20.06 -9.62
CA TYR A 298 -13.16 -21.23 -10.12
C TYR A 298 -13.93 -21.81 -8.93
N ASN A 299 -15.23 -22.04 -9.10
CA ASN A 299 -16.06 -22.59 -8.02
C ASN A 299 -15.87 -24.11 -7.81
N GLY A 300 -15.04 -24.75 -8.63
CA GLY A 300 -15.04 -26.20 -8.75
C GLY A 300 -16.29 -26.70 -9.49
N ALA A 301 -16.25 -27.94 -9.96
CA ALA A 301 -17.48 -28.59 -10.41
C ALA A 301 -18.39 -28.86 -9.20
N ILE A 302 -19.70 -28.67 -9.35
CA ILE A 302 -20.67 -28.99 -8.30
C ILE A 302 -20.70 -30.52 -8.12
N SER A 303 -20.51 -31.00 -6.89
CA SER A 303 -20.53 -32.44 -6.61
C SER A 303 -21.95 -33.00 -6.66
N LEU A 304 -22.18 -34.00 -7.52
CA LEU A 304 -23.44 -34.76 -7.58
C LEU A 304 -23.79 -35.36 -6.21
N LYS A 305 -22.78 -35.85 -5.48
CA LYS A 305 -22.97 -36.44 -4.15
C LYS A 305 -23.51 -35.42 -3.16
N GLU A 306 -23.03 -34.17 -3.22
CA GLU A 306 -23.48 -33.09 -2.33
C GLU A 306 -24.90 -32.62 -2.64
N ILE A 307 -25.32 -32.60 -3.91
CA ILE A 307 -26.71 -32.25 -4.28
C ILE A 307 -27.70 -33.27 -3.69
N PHE A 308 -27.42 -34.57 -3.84
CA PHE A 308 -28.36 -35.63 -3.46
C PHE A 308 -28.26 -36.06 -2.00
N LEU A 309 -27.09 -35.93 -1.34
CA LEU A 309 -26.87 -36.35 0.04
C LEU A 309 -26.75 -35.20 1.05
N ALA A 310 -26.86 -33.93 0.63
CA ALA A 310 -26.85 -32.81 1.58
C ALA A 310 -28.02 -32.93 2.58
N ASN A 311 -27.67 -33.00 3.87
CA ASN A 311 -28.61 -32.91 4.98
C ASN A 311 -29.11 -31.48 5.16
N ASP A 312 -30.36 -31.32 5.59
CA ASP A 312 -30.96 -30.01 5.84
C ASP A 312 -30.29 -29.24 7.01
N SER A 313 -29.48 -29.91 7.84
CA SER A 313 -28.66 -29.29 8.89
C SER A 313 -27.59 -28.32 8.37
N THR A 314 -27.27 -28.37 7.07
CA THR A 314 -26.30 -27.45 6.45
C THR A 314 -26.87 -26.03 6.29
N TYR A 315 -28.20 -25.88 6.21
CA TYR A 315 -28.88 -24.59 6.07
C TYR A 315 -28.90 -23.78 7.38
N GLU A 316 -28.96 -24.45 8.53
CA GLU A 316 -29.05 -23.80 9.84
C GLU A 316 -27.71 -23.23 10.33
N ASN A 317 -26.59 -23.69 9.76
CA ASN A 317 -25.25 -23.35 10.23
C ASN A 317 -24.51 -22.30 9.37
N LEU A 318 -25.12 -21.82 8.27
CA LEU A 318 -24.50 -20.79 7.43
C LEU A 318 -24.35 -19.48 8.20
N ARG A 319 -23.15 -18.90 8.17
CA ARG A 319 -22.84 -17.65 8.86
C ARG A 319 -22.62 -16.50 7.87
N LYS A 320 -22.98 -15.30 8.34
CA LYS A 320 -22.81 -14.06 7.59
C LYS A 320 -21.54 -13.34 8.02
N ALA A 321 -20.96 -12.61 7.08
CA ALA A 321 -19.98 -11.57 7.27
C ALA A 321 -20.56 -10.28 6.63
N GLY A 322 -20.94 -9.32 7.47
CA GLY A 322 -21.63 -8.11 7.01
C GLY A 322 -22.97 -8.45 6.34
N ASN A 323 -23.10 -8.09 5.06
CA ASN A 323 -24.32 -8.29 4.25
C ASN A 323 -24.26 -9.52 3.32
N ARG A 324 -23.31 -10.44 3.54
CA ARG A 324 -23.16 -11.66 2.72
C ARG A 324 -22.96 -12.90 3.57
N TYR A 325 -23.37 -14.05 3.03
CA TYR A 325 -22.96 -15.34 3.55
C TYR A 325 -21.57 -15.71 3.04
N GLU A 326 -20.74 -16.25 3.93
CA GLU A 326 -19.36 -16.63 3.60
C GLU A 326 -19.01 -18.00 4.20
N GLY A 327 -18.54 -18.92 3.35
CA GLY A 327 -18.17 -20.27 3.73
C GLY A 327 -17.00 -20.33 4.71
N CYS A 328 -16.06 -19.38 4.59
CA CYS A 328 -14.90 -19.29 5.48
C CYS A 328 -15.32 -19.13 6.94
N VAL A 329 -16.17 -18.14 7.26
CA VAL A 329 -16.66 -17.90 8.64
C VAL A 329 -17.66 -18.95 9.10
N THR A 330 -18.25 -19.70 8.18
CA THR A 330 -19.10 -20.86 8.49
C THR A 330 -18.26 -22.00 9.07
N CYS A 331 -17.11 -22.31 8.46
CA CYS A 331 -16.19 -23.35 8.95
C CYS A 331 -15.27 -22.84 10.08
N HIS A 332 -14.78 -21.60 9.98
CA HIS A 332 -13.86 -20.95 10.92
C HIS A 332 -14.61 -19.97 11.82
N SER A 333 -15.53 -20.51 12.59
CA SER A 333 -16.41 -19.68 13.41
C SER A 333 -15.77 -19.32 14.76
N GLY A 334 -15.96 -18.08 15.21
CA GLY A 334 -15.57 -17.65 16.57
C GLY A 334 -14.08 -17.35 16.75
N ILE A 335 -13.36 -17.03 15.68
CA ILE A 335 -11.97 -16.55 15.75
C ILE A 335 -11.91 -15.27 16.60
N LYS A 336 -10.94 -15.20 17.51
CA LYS A 336 -10.68 -14.04 18.38
C LYS A 336 -9.33 -13.41 18.07
N GLY A 337 -9.06 -12.24 18.66
CA GLY A 337 -7.74 -11.60 18.65
C GLY A 337 -7.58 -10.43 17.67
N LEU A 338 -8.47 -10.30 16.68
CA LEU A 338 -8.52 -9.13 15.81
C LEU A 338 -9.09 -7.90 16.53
N ALA A 339 -8.61 -6.72 16.15
CA ALA A 339 -9.13 -5.45 16.65
C ALA A 339 -10.55 -5.19 16.10
N ALA A 340 -11.33 -4.37 16.80
CA ALA A 340 -12.71 -4.05 16.43
C ALA A 340 -12.85 -3.48 15.00
N SER A 341 -11.87 -2.70 14.54
CA SER A 341 -11.83 -2.17 13.17
C SER A 341 -11.67 -3.25 12.09
N HIS A 342 -11.27 -4.45 12.47
CA HIS A 342 -11.05 -5.61 11.61
C HIS A 342 -11.91 -6.81 12.05
N ASP A 343 -13.11 -6.55 12.57
CA ASP A 343 -14.02 -7.61 13.02
C ASP A 343 -14.47 -8.51 11.84
N ILE A 344 -14.22 -9.81 11.96
CA ILE A 344 -14.57 -10.83 10.97
C ILE A 344 -16.08 -10.99 10.77
N SER A 345 -16.90 -10.62 11.76
CA SER A 345 -18.36 -10.65 11.64
C SER A 345 -18.87 -9.58 10.68
N ALA A 346 -18.10 -8.51 10.48
CA ALA A 346 -18.38 -7.46 9.51
C ALA A 346 -17.66 -7.70 8.17
N LEU A 347 -16.37 -8.06 8.22
CA LEU A 347 -15.51 -8.11 7.02
C LEU A 347 -15.42 -9.48 6.35
N GLY A 348 -15.55 -10.56 7.14
CA GLY A 348 -15.24 -11.92 6.71
C GLY A 348 -13.73 -12.17 6.57
N CYS A 349 -13.34 -13.43 6.40
CA CYS A 349 -11.95 -13.84 6.21
C CYS A 349 -11.47 -13.54 4.78
N TYR A 350 -12.38 -13.66 3.81
CA TYR A 350 -12.10 -13.49 2.39
C TYR A 350 -11.58 -12.09 2.04
N SER A 351 -12.02 -11.06 2.77
CA SER A 351 -11.59 -9.65 2.57
C SER A 351 -10.07 -9.49 2.59
N CYS A 352 -9.39 -10.23 3.47
CA CYS A 352 -7.94 -10.19 3.64
C CYS A 352 -7.27 -11.38 2.95
N HIS A 353 -7.75 -12.59 3.21
CA HIS A 353 -7.08 -13.82 2.80
C HIS A 353 -7.46 -14.29 1.41
N ARG A 354 -8.47 -13.71 0.76
CA ARG A 354 -8.99 -14.21 -0.52
C ARG A 354 -9.41 -15.69 -0.40
N GLY A 355 -9.21 -16.47 -1.46
CA GLY A 355 -9.80 -17.79 -1.58
C GLY A 355 -11.17 -17.77 -2.25
N ASN A 356 -12.01 -18.77 -2.01
CA ASN A 356 -13.36 -18.81 -2.51
C ASN A 356 -14.37 -18.77 -1.34
N PRO A 357 -15.08 -17.63 -1.14
CA PRO A 357 -16.02 -17.47 -0.03
C PRO A 357 -17.35 -18.18 -0.28
N PHE A 358 -17.60 -18.67 -1.50
CA PHE A 358 -18.89 -19.17 -1.96
C PHE A 358 -18.95 -20.70 -2.05
N THR A 359 -18.04 -21.39 -1.35
CA THR A 359 -18.04 -22.86 -1.26
C THR A 359 -17.71 -23.34 0.15
N LEU A 360 -18.26 -24.48 0.53
CA LEU A 360 -17.94 -25.18 1.78
C LEU A 360 -16.90 -26.28 1.57
N ASN A 361 -16.52 -26.55 0.32
CA ASN A 361 -15.49 -27.54 0.01
C ASN A 361 -14.11 -27.01 0.41
N LYS A 362 -13.43 -27.68 1.33
CA LYS A 362 -12.11 -27.27 1.84
C LYS A 362 -11.09 -26.97 0.75
N LYS A 363 -11.02 -27.76 -0.33
CA LYS A 363 -10.02 -27.57 -1.38
C LYS A 363 -10.33 -26.32 -2.20
N ASN A 364 -11.57 -26.17 -2.63
CA ASN A 364 -11.99 -25.05 -3.46
C ASN A 364 -12.01 -23.73 -2.65
N ALA A 365 -12.38 -23.78 -1.36
CA ALA A 365 -12.41 -22.61 -0.48
C ALA A 365 -11.02 -21.98 -0.28
N HIS A 366 -9.97 -22.81 -0.20
CA HIS A 366 -8.59 -22.35 0.00
C HIS A 366 -7.79 -22.18 -1.31
N GLU A 367 -8.40 -22.42 -2.47
CA GLU A 367 -7.75 -22.21 -3.77
C GLU A 367 -7.45 -20.71 -3.95
N ASN A 368 -6.22 -20.36 -4.34
CA ASN A 368 -5.75 -18.98 -4.48
C ASN A 368 -5.82 -18.11 -3.20
N MET A 369 -5.86 -18.73 -2.02
CA MET A 369 -5.82 -18.00 -0.75
C MET A 369 -4.45 -17.34 -0.52
N ILE A 370 -4.47 -16.08 -0.11
CA ILE A 370 -3.32 -15.32 0.38
C ILE A 370 -3.08 -15.69 1.85
N LEU A 371 -1.96 -16.36 2.10
CA LEU A 371 -1.58 -16.80 3.45
C LEU A 371 -1.16 -15.64 4.37
N ILE A 372 -0.41 -14.69 3.83
CA ILE A 372 0.13 -13.53 4.56
C ILE A 372 -0.31 -12.24 3.83
N PRO A 373 -1.52 -11.74 4.11
CA PRO A 373 -2.07 -10.55 3.46
C PRO A 373 -1.47 -9.26 4.04
N GLY A 374 -1.18 -8.27 3.19
CA GLY A 374 -0.61 -6.97 3.59
C GLY A 374 0.85 -6.76 3.20
N ASN A 375 1.50 -7.80 2.65
CA ASN A 375 2.76 -7.64 1.92
C ASN A 375 2.56 -6.68 0.74
N LEU A 376 3.55 -5.83 0.41
CA LEU A 376 3.39 -4.88 -0.71
C LEU A 376 3.11 -5.57 -2.06
N SER A 377 3.53 -6.83 -2.23
CA SER A 377 3.23 -7.63 -3.42
C SER A 377 1.77 -8.10 -3.53
N ASN A 378 1.00 -8.06 -2.44
CA ASN A 378 -0.39 -8.52 -2.41
C ASN A 378 -1.36 -7.55 -1.71
N VAL A 379 -0.87 -6.38 -1.30
CA VAL A 379 -1.63 -5.39 -0.53
C VAL A 379 -2.81 -4.83 -1.32
N GLU A 380 -2.68 -4.67 -2.64
CA GLU A 380 -3.78 -4.25 -3.53
C GLU A 380 -4.99 -5.20 -3.44
N TYR A 381 -4.72 -6.48 -3.18
CA TYR A 381 -5.75 -7.50 -2.97
C TYR A 381 -6.09 -7.70 -1.49
N SER A 382 -5.70 -6.85 -0.57
CA SER A 382 -6.08 -7.02 0.84
C SER A 382 -6.35 -5.68 1.50
N CYS A 383 -5.40 -5.14 2.27
CA CYS A 383 -5.55 -3.87 2.97
C CYS A 383 -5.79 -2.70 2.02
N GLY A 384 -5.26 -2.77 0.79
CA GLY A 384 -5.40 -1.76 -0.26
C GLY A 384 -6.57 -1.95 -1.21
N SER A 385 -7.47 -2.91 -0.94
CA SER A 385 -8.67 -3.08 -1.76
C SER A 385 -9.58 -1.84 -1.70
N PRO A 386 -10.46 -1.60 -2.70
CA PRO A 386 -11.25 -0.37 -2.79
C PRO A 386 -12.15 -0.07 -1.58
N GLN A 387 -12.53 -1.09 -0.82
CA GLN A 387 -13.37 -0.94 0.38
C GLN A 387 -12.56 -0.71 1.67
N CYS A 388 -11.22 -0.67 1.59
CA CYS A 388 -10.32 -0.62 2.73
C CYS A 388 -9.45 0.66 2.72
N HIS A 389 -8.14 0.55 2.48
CA HIS A 389 -7.18 1.65 2.51
C HIS A 389 -6.48 1.86 1.14
N PRO A 390 -7.23 2.08 0.04
CA PRO A 390 -6.65 2.14 -1.30
C PRO A 390 -5.64 3.30 -1.47
N ASP A 391 -5.88 4.45 -0.83
CA ASP A 391 -5.05 5.64 -0.98
C ASP A 391 -3.73 5.57 -0.20
N ILE A 392 -3.59 4.63 0.75
CA ILE A 392 -2.39 4.49 1.58
C ILE A 392 -1.31 3.70 0.85
N VAL A 393 -1.69 2.70 0.05
CA VAL A 393 -0.75 1.84 -0.69
C VAL A 393 0.26 2.63 -1.54
N PRO A 394 -0.15 3.56 -2.41
CA PRO A 394 0.82 4.32 -3.22
C PRO A 394 1.76 5.17 -2.36
N ARG A 395 1.30 5.69 -1.22
CA ARG A 395 2.14 6.46 -0.29
C ARG A 395 3.20 5.59 0.35
N VAL A 396 2.82 4.41 0.84
CA VAL A 396 3.74 3.44 1.46
C VAL A 396 4.79 3.00 0.45
N ASN A 397 4.39 2.75 -0.81
CA ASN A 397 5.29 2.38 -1.89
C ASN A 397 6.34 3.45 -2.21
N ASN A 398 6.00 4.74 -2.05
CA ASN A 398 6.92 5.85 -2.30
C ASN A 398 7.75 6.27 -1.06
N SER A 399 7.43 5.73 0.12
CA SER A 399 8.13 6.07 1.36
C SER A 399 9.62 5.66 1.35
N ILE A 400 10.46 6.40 2.08
CA ILE A 400 11.90 6.12 2.18
C ILE A 400 12.21 4.72 2.74
N MET A 401 11.32 4.17 3.58
CA MET A 401 11.46 2.80 4.13
C MET A 401 11.21 1.73 3.07
N THR A 402 10.43 2.03 2.03
CA THR A 402 10.24 1.13 0.88
C THR A 402 11.32 1.33 -0.17
N THR A 403 11.66 2.59 -0.51
CA THR A 403 12.57 2.88 -1.63
C THR A 403 14.04 2.71 -1.28
N LEU A 404 14.44 2.98 -0.03
CA LEU A 404 15.84 3.09 0.42
C LEU A 404 16.68 4.09 -0.39
N SER A 405 16.05 5.10 -1.00
CA SER A 405 16.67 6.01 -1.98
C SER A 405 18.04 6.53 -1.54
N GLY A 406 18.13 7.13 -0.35
CA GLY A 406 19.36 7.77 0.13
C GLY A 406 20.49 6.79 0.41
N MET A 407 20.20 5.57 0.85
CA MET A 407 21.22 4.54 1.00
C MET A 407 21.76 4.09 -0.36
N ILE A 408 20.88 3.97 -1.36
CA ILE A 408 21.26 3.58 -2.72
C ILE A 408 22.14 4.66 -3.36
N SER A 409 21.70 5.92 -3.31
CA SER A 409 22.40 7.04 -3.94
C SER A 409 23.76 7.30 -3.30
N VAL A 410 23.84 7.33 -1.97
CA VAL A 410 25.11 7.52 -1.24
C VAL A 410 26.08 6.36 -1.51
N ASN A 411 25.59 5.12 -1.51
CA ASN A 411 26.45 3.97 -1.78
C ASN A 411 26.98 4.00 -3.22
N LYS A 412 26.14 4.24 -4.22
CA LYS A 412 26.59 4.38 -5.61
C LYS A 412 27.56 5.55 -5.80
N PHE A 413 27.33 6.67 -5.11
CA PHE A 413 28.25 7.81 -5.10
C PHE A 413 29.63 7.43 -4.54
N VAL A 414 29.68 6.68 -3.44
CA VAL A 414 30.95 6.20 -2.86
C VAL A 414 31.72 5.30 -3.80
N PHE A 415 31.03 4.44 -4.55
CA PHE A 415 31.62 3.58 -5.57
C PHE A 415 31.95 4.31 -6.90
N GLY A 416 31.61 5.60 -7.02
CA GLY A 416 31.81 6.37 -8.26
C GLY A 416 30.86 6.00 -9.39
N GLU A 417 29.76 5.30 -9.10
CA GLU A 417 28.72 4.93 -10.06
C GLU A 417 27.65 6.01 -10.24
N LEU A 418 27.62 7.00 -9.33
CA LEU A 418 26.82 8.22 -9.44
C LEU A 418 27.67 9.45 -9.09
N GLU A 419 27.38 10.57 -9.75
CA GLU A 419 28.04 11.86 -9.47
C GLU A 419 27.49 12.57 -8.23
N SER A 420 26.30 12.18 -7.77
CA SER A 420 25.56 12.90 -6.72
C SER A 420 25.00 11.93 -5.67
N PRO A 421 25.18 12.21 -4.37
CA PRO A 421 24.57 11.43 -3.30
C PRO A 421 23.07 11.71 -3.12
N ASP A 422 22.52 12.72 -3.81
CA ASP A 422 21.12 13.16 -3.64
C ASP A 422 20.17 12.64 -4.74
N SER A 423 20.63 11.69 -5.55
CA SER A 423 19.80 11.08 -6.61
C SER A 423 18.66 10.22 -6.02
N LEU A 424 17.55 10.14 -6.74
CA LEU A 424 16.47 9.21 -6.40
C LEU A 424 16.86 7.78 -6.79
N GLY A 425 16.50 6.82 -5.96
CA GLY A 425 16.71 5.39 -6.19
C GLY A 425 15.59 4.56 -5.58
N ARG A 426 15.41 3.33 -6.09
CA ARG A 426 14.44 2.37 -5.56
C ARG A 426 15.09 1.00 -5.41
N ILE A 427 14.94 0.40 -4.23
CA ILE A 427 15.60 -0.86 -3.89
C ILE A 427 15.16 -2.03 -4.78
N SER A 428 13.92 -2.04 -5.26
CA SER A 428 13.44 -3.08 -6.18
C SER A 428 14.05 -2.99 -7.58
N GLU A 429 14.73 -1.91 -7.92
CA GLU A 429 15.27 -1.64 -9.26
C GLU A 429 16.80 -1.78 -9.33
N ILE A 430 17.47 -2.06 -8.21
CA ILE A 430 18.93 -2.18 -8.21
C ILE A 430 19.38 -3.41 -9.02
N GLY A 431 20.42 -3.26 -9.83
CA GLY A 431 21.06 -4.32 -10.60
C GLY A 431 22.15 -5.06 -9.80
N PHE A 432 23.25 -5.38 -10.48
CA PHE A 432 24.39 -6.15 -9.95
C PHE A 432 25.74 -5.46 -10.15
N SER A 433 25.75 -4.14 -10.31
CA SER A 433 27.00 -3.37 -10.23
C SER A 433 27.70 -3.59 -8.88
N PRO A 434 29.02 -3.31 -8.75
CA PRO A 434 29.72 -3.44 -7.48
C PRO A 434 29.00 -2.78 -6.29
N ALA A 435 28.50 -1.55 -6.45
CA ALA A 435 27.76 -0.85 -5.42
C ALA A 435 26.41 -1.53 -5.11
N GLU A 436 25.68 -1.96 -6.14
CA GLU A 436 24.38 -2.61 -5.93
C GLU A 436 24.53 -3.99 -5.31
N LYS A 437 25.58 -4.74 -5.67
CA LYS A 437 25.89 -6.02 -5.04
C LYS A 437 26.29 -5.85 -3.58
N HIS A 438 27.05 -4.80 -3.25
CA HIS A 438 27.34 -4.41 -1.88
C HIS A 438 26.05 -4.16 -1.08
N LEU A 439 25.09 -3.41 -1.64
CA LEU A 439 23.77 -3.22 -1.02
C LEU A 439 22.99 -4.52 -0.86
N ARG A 440 22.99 -5.40 -1.87
CA ARG A 440 22.31 -6.71 -1.82
C ARG A 440 22.87 -7.62 -0.74
N ASN A 441 24.19 -7.60 -0.51
CA ASN A 441 24.82 -8.46 0.49
C ASN A 441 24.71 -7.92 1.91
N LEU A 442 24.71 -6.59 2.12
CA LEU A 442 24.82 -6.02 3.48
C LEU A 442 23.59 -5.21 3.93
N CYS A 443 22.89 -4.54 3.01
CA CYS A 443 21.96 -3.45 3.36
C CYS A 443 20.49 -3.70 2.97
N ALA A 444 20.21 -4.52 1.94
CA ALA A 444 18.88 -4.74 1.38
C ALA A 444 17.94 -5.59 2.27
N SER A 445 18.35 -5.95 3.49
CA SER A 445 17.50 -6.71 4.43
C SER A 445 16.43 -5.87 5.12
N CYS A 446 16.57 -4.54 5.18
CA CYS A 446 15.79 -3.68 6.07
C CYS A 446 14.64 -2.90 5.40
N HIS A 447 14.34 -3.11 4.12
CA HIS A 447 13.27 -2.36 3.44
C HIS A 447 11.88 -2.95 3.68
N LEU A 448 10.87 -2.08 3.72
CA LEU A 448 9.47 -2.44 3.98
C LEU A 448 8.88 -3.39 2.92
N GLY A 449 9.36 -3.25 1.68
CA GLY A 449 8.96 -4.11 0.55
C GLY A 449 9.46 -5.56 0.63
N ASN A 450 10.31 -5.92 1.60
CA ASN A 450 10.68 -7.32 1.79
C ASN A 450 9.46 -8.12 2.19
N GLY A 451 9.05 -9.06 1.34
CA GLY A 451 7.86 -9.88 1.62
C GLY A 451 8.09 -10.77 2.84
N LYS A 452 7.16 -10.75 3.79
CA LYS A 452 7.12 -11.71 4.88
C LYS A 452 6.60 -13.04 4.35
N THR A 453 7.41 -14.09 4.49
CA THR A 453 7.14 -15.44 3.96
C THR A 453 6.77 -16.45 5.05
N GLU A 454 7.01 -16.10 6.30
CA GLU A 454 6.76 -16.96 7.47
C GLU A 454 5.87 -16.26 8.49
N TYR A 455 5.05 -17.03 9.18
CA TYR A 455 4.21 -16.53 10.28
C TYR A 455 5.08 -16.21 11.51
N GLY A 456 4.72 -15.17 12.25
CA GLY A 456 5.43 -14.75 13.45
C GLY A 456 5.47 -13.24 13.59
N GLU A 457 5.95 -12.78 14.73
CA GLU A 457 6.15 -11.35 15.02
C GLU A 457 7.23 -10.72 14.12
N ILE A 458 7.35 -9.40 14.19
CA ILE A 458 8.45 -8.64 13.61
C ILE A 458 9.52 -8.48 14.69
N ASP A 459 10.74 -8.93 14.40
CA ASP A 459 11.87 -8.89 15.33
C ASP A 459 13.19 -8.65 14.58
N GLU A 460 14.34 -8.83 15.23
CA GLU A 460 15.63 -8.56 14.60
C GLU A 460 15.94 -9.53 13.44
N GLU A 461 15.27 -10.68 13.37
CA GLU A 461 15.46 -11.71 12.34
C GLU A 461 14.32 -11.73 11.30
N SER A 462 13.13 -11.23 11.67
CA SER A 462 11.94 -11.15 10.82
C SER A 462 11.57 -9.69 10.51
N ARG A 463 11.98 -9.21 9.32
CA ARG A 463 11.79 -7.81 8.86
C ARG A 463 10.95 -7.72 7.59
N GLY A 464 10.43 -6.53 7.32
CA GLY A 464 9.56 -6.27 6.17
C GLY A 464 8.12 -6.72 6.41
N GLY A 465 7.37 -6.95 5.35
CA GLY A 465 5.97 -7.37 5.41
C GLY A 465 4.96 -6.32 4.92
N GLY A 466 5.43 -5.21 4.33
CA GLY A 466 4.55 -4.12 3.92
C GLY A 466 3.77 -3.55 5.11
N CYS A 467 2.44 -3.56 5.02
CA CYS A 467 1.56 -3.07 6.09
C CYS A 467 1.73 -3.88 7.39
N LEU A 468 2.02 -5.18 7.27
CA LEU A 468 2.18 -6.06 8.43
C LEU A 468 3.39 -5.71 9.28
N ALA A 469 4.41 -5.08 8.70
CA ALA A 469 5.62 -4.70 9.42
C ALA A 469 5.33 -3.78 10.62
N CYS A 470 4.25 -3.01 10.54
CA CYS A 470 3.85 -2.06 11.58
C CYS A 470 2.54 -2.49 12.29
N HIS A 471 1.59 -3.09 11.56
CA HIS A 471 0.24 -3.32 12.07
C HIS A 471 -0.02 -4.71 12.65
N LEU A 472 0.88 -5.67 12.42
CA LEU A 472 0.74 -7.03 12.94
C LEU A 472 1.27 -7.09 14.38
N ASP A 473 0.42 -7.54 15.31
CA ASP A 473 0.76 -7.69 16.72
C ASP A 473 0.40 -9.09 17.23
N TYR A 474 1.35 -9.75 17.88
CA TYR A 474 1.15 -11.08 18.46
C TYR A 474 0.93 -10.95 19.98
N SER A 475 -0.32 -11.18 20.41
CA SER A 475 -0.61 -11.43 21.82
C SER A 475 -0.04 -12.79 22.26
N PRO A 476 0.12 -13.03 23.58
CA PRO A 476 0.53 -14.34 24.09
C PRO A 476 -0.33 -15.49 23.55
N GLU A 477 -1.65 -15.30 23.46
CA GLU A 477 -2.59 -16.31 22.94
C GLU A 477 -2.38 -16.57 21.44
N ALA A 478 -2.05 -15.54 20.66
CA ALA A 478 -1.75 -15.69 19.23
C ALA A 478 -0.43 -16.42 19.01
N TYR A 479 0.55 -16.20 19.90
CA TYR A 479 1.83 -16.91 19.89
C TYR A 479 1.65 -18.39 20.26
N ASP A 480 0.87 -18.69 21.30
CA ASP A 480 0.54 -20.07 21.68
C ASP A 480 -0.23 -20.82 20.60
N GLU A 481 -1.14 -20.13 19.89
CA GLU A 481 -1.81 -20.66 18.71
C GLU A 481 -0.81 -21.02 17.61
N LEU A 482 0.14 -20.12 17.32
CA LEU A 482 1.18 -20.34 16.31
C LEU A 482 2.08 -21.54 16.68
N ILE A 483 2.47 -21.68 17.95
CA ILE A 483 3.23 -22.84 18.42
C ILE A 483 2.45 -24.14 18.21
N ARG A 484 1.14 -24.16 18.53
CA ARG A 484 0.29 -25.34 18.32
C ARG A 484 0.15 -25.69 16.85
N TYR A 485 -0.06 -24.69 15.99
CA TYR A 485 -0.12 -24.87 14.55
C TYR A 485 1.19 -25.45 13.99
N ASN A 486 2.34 -24.94 14.42
CA ASN A 486 3.64 -25.42 13.96
C ASN A 486 3.93 -26.87 14.38
N LYS A 487 3.33 -27.35 15.48
CA LYS A 487 3.43 -28.76 15.93
C LYS A 487 2.49 -29.70 15.16
N ASN A 488 1.31 -29.24 14.77
CA ASN A 488 0.34 -30.04 14.02
C ASN A 488 -0.39 -29.19 12.98
N LYS A 489 0.02 -29.30 11.72
CA LYS A 489 -0.54 -28.51 10.62
C LYS A 489 -1.80 -29.15 10.02
N ASP A 490 -1.90 -30.47 10.05
CA ASP A 490 -2.93 -31.19 9.31
C ASP A 490 -4.29 -31.12 10.02
N GLY A 491 -5.25 -30.46 9.35
CA GLY A 491 -6.60 -30.28 9.88
C GLY A 491 -6.69 -29.30 11.05
N PHE A 492 -5.63 -28.51 11.29
CA PHE A 492 -5.65 -27.48 12.32
C PHE A 492 -6.68 -26.41 12.01
N VAL A 493 -7.53 -26.10 12.97
CA VAL A 493 -8.53 -25.04 12.88
C VAL A 493 -8.12 -23.96 13.86
N HIS A 494 -7.73 -22.81 13.33
CA HIS A 494 -7.35 -21.68 14.16
C HIS A 494 -8.52 -21.23 15.04
N GLN A 495 -8.24 -20.78 16.26
CA GLN A 495 -9.20 -20.17 17.18
C GLN A 495 -8.82 -18.73 17.55
N PHE A 496 -7.54 -18.38 17.39
CA PHE A 496 -7.00 -17.08 17.72
C PHE A 496 -6.15 -16.55 16.58
N HIS A 497 -6.31 -15.28 16.24
CA HIS A 497 -5.61 -14.59 15.17
C HIS A 497 -4.76 -13.46 15.76
N PRO A 498 -3.55 -13.19 15.24
CA PRO A 498 -2.78 -12.00 15.62
C PRO A 498 -3.56 -10.72 15.33
N SER A 499 -3.42 -9.69 16.16
CA SER A 499 -4.19 -8.46 15.98
C SER A 499 -3.65 -7.63 14.81
N LEU A 500 -4.56 -7.04 14.02
CA LEU A 500 -4.26 -5.95 13.09
C LEU A 500 -4.73 -4.63 13.69
N LYS A 501 -3.81 -3.83 14.22
CA LYS A 501 -4.12 -2.59 14.96
C LYS A 501 -3.12 -1.48 14.72
N LEU A 502 -3.44 -0.28 15.17
CA LEU A 502 -2.46 0.80 15.25
C LEU A 502 -1.37 0.41 16.27
N PRO A 503 -0.07 0.69 15.99
CA PRO A 503 1.02 0.32 16.90
C PRO A 503 0.80 0.89 18.31
N ASP A 504 1.07 0.13 19.35
CA ASP A 504 0.96 0.56 20.76
C ASP A 504 2.25 0.32 21.56
N ASN A 505 3.33 -0.04 20.87
CA ASN A 505 4.65 -0.31 21.43
C ASN A 505 5.74 -0.07 20.37
N ASN A 506 7.01 -0.15 20.78
CA ASN A 506 8.17 0.06 19.89
C ASN A 506 8.74 -1.23 19.26
N LYS A 507 8.17 -2.42 19.51
CA LYS A 507 8.77 -3.70 19.07
C LYS A 507 8.93 -3.78 17.56
N ASN A 508 7.88 -3.40 16.83
CA ASN A 508 7.89 -3.40 15.37
C ASN A 508 8.94 -2.42 14.80
N CYS A 509 9.07 -1.24 15.41
CA CYS A 509 10.14 -0.30 15.06
C CYS A 509 11.52 -0.90 15.39
N PHE A 510 11.68 -1.51 16.56
CA PHE A 510 12.92 -2.13 17.02
C PHE A 510 13.43 -3.23 16.07
N GLY A 511 12.55 -4.10 15.54
CA GLY A 511 12.95 -5.17 14.62
C GLY A 511 13.75 -4.67 13.40
N CYS A 512 13.39 -3.49 12.88
CA CYS A 512 14.09 -2.86 11.74
C CYS A 512 15.13 -1.80 12.15
N HIS A 513 14.85 -1.01 13.19
CA HIS A 513 15.67 0.15 13.61
C HIS A 513 16.65 -0.15 14.76
N SER A 514 16.80 -1.41 15.15
CA SER A 514 17.88 -1.87 16.05
C SER A 514 19.24 -2.00 15.36
N ARG A 515 19.30 -1.94 14.02
CA ARG A 515 20.55 -1.99 13.23
C ARG A 515 20.94 -0.60 12.72
N SER A 516 20.88 -0.34 11.42
CA SER A 516 21.53 0.82 10.78
C SER A 516 21.10 2.14 11.42
N GLY A 517 22.07 2.92 11.89
CA GLY A 517 21.86 4.17 12.64
C GLY A 517 21.45 3.99 14.11
N ARG A 518 21.25 2.75 14.58
CA ARG A 518 21.00 2.36 15.99
C ARG A 518 19.86 3.16 16.63
N ILE A 519 18.83 3.50 15.85
CA ILE A 519 17.79 4.46 16.25
C ILE A 519 17.04 3.98 17.50
N SER A 520 16.49 2.76 17.46
CA SER A 520 15.71 2.24 18.59
C SER A 520 16.59 1.98 19.81
N THR A 521 17.80 1.48 19.61
CA THR A 521 18.72 1.19 20.71
C THR A 521 19.21 2.46 21.37
N ASN A 522 19.55 3.50 20.60
CA ASN A 522 19.93 4.80 21.15
C ASN A 522 18.79 5.44 21.95
N TYR A 523 17.57 5.41 21.41
CA TYR A 523 16.38 5.93 22.09
C TYR A 523 16.12 5.24 23.44
N GLU A 524 16.35 3.92 23.50
CA GLU A 524 16.25 3.12 24.73
C GLU A 524 17.46 3.25 25.67
N GLY A 525 18.56 3.91 25.26
CA GLY A 525 19.77 4.04 26.05
C GLY A 525 20.71 2.83 25.96
N TRP A 526 20.86 2.23 24.79
CA TRP A 526 21.74 1.08 24.52
C TRP A 526 22.73 1.41 23.40
N ALA A 527 24.02 1.35 23.71
CA ALA A 527 25.12 1.57 22.75
C ALA A 527 25.77 0.24 22.36
N GLU A 528 25.98 0.02 21.06
CA GLU A 528 26.62 -1.20 20.54
C GLU A 528 28.12 -1.22 20.87
N VAL A 529 28.65 -2.39 21.25
CA VAL A 529 30.07 -2.59 21.58
C VAL A 529 30.63 -3.85 20.93
N ASN A 530 31.92 -3.86 20.63
CA ASN A 530 32.61 -4.96 19.94
C ASN A 530 33.17 -6.06 20.87
N ASP A 531 33.13 -5.86 22.19
CA ASP A 531 33.76 -6.78 23.14
C ASP A 531 32.79 -7.87 23.63
N SER A 532 33.02 -9.10 23.17
CA SER A 532 32.22 -10.29 23.52
C SER A 532 32.57 -10.90 24.87
N THR A 533 33.63 -10.44 25.53
CA THR A 533 34.06 -10.96 26.84
C THR A 533 33.24 -10.39 28.01
N LEU A 534 32.36 -9.42 27.75
CA LEU A 534 31.66 -8.63 28.78
C LEU A 534 30.20 -9.06 29.04
N ILE A 535 29.72 -10.18 28.51
CA ILE A 535 28.27 -10.54 28.45
C ILE A 535 27.61 -10.70 29.84
N ASP A 536 28.37 -11.02 30.90
CA ASP A 536 27.81 -11.30 32.23
C ASP A 536 27.63 -10.07 33.15
N ALA A 537 27.91 -8.85 32.65
CA ALA A 537 27.72 -7.63 33.43
C ALA A 537 26.26 -7.13 33.42
N ALA A 538 25.79 -6.59 34.55
CA ALA A 538 24.40 -6.14 34.73
C ALA A 538 23.94 -5.04 33.76
N ASP A 539 24.89 -4.29 33.17
CA ASP A 539 24.64 -3.19 32.23
C ASP A 539 24.75 -3.61 30.76
N MET A 540 24.72 -4.91 30.46
CA MET A 540 24.89 -5.44 29.11
C MET A 540 23.63 -6.13 28.59
N ARG A 541 23.40 -6.05 27.27
CA ARG A 541 22.27 -6.69 26.57
C ARG A 541 22.79 -7.39 25.31
N ARG A 542 22.43 -8.66 25.13
CA ARG A 542 22.68 -9.41 23.89
C ARG A 542 21.39 -9.55 23.09
N LEU A 543 21.41 -9.21 21.81
CA LEU A 543 20.27 -9.38 20.89
C LEU A 543 20.26 -10.80 20.29
N LYS A 544 19.14 -11.18 19.66
CA LYS A 544 18.99 -12.50 19.01
C LYS A 544 20.05 -12.74 17.94
N ASP A 545 20.36 -11.69 17.16
CA ASP A 545 21.40 -11.70 16.12
C ASP A 545 22.85 -11.70 16.67
N GLY A 546 23.03 -11.74 17.99
CA GLY A 546 24.32 -11.91 18.65
C GLY A 546 25.07 -10.62 18.99
N ARG A 547 24.61 -9.46 18.52
CA ARG A 547 25.20 -8.15 18.86
C ARG A 547 25.06 -7.84 20.35
N ILE A 548 26.03 -7.10 20.87
CA ILE A 548 26.16 -6.79 22.30
C ILE A 548 26.06 -5.27 22.50
N PHE A 549 25.31 -4.88 23.51
CA PHE A 549 25.05 -3.49 23.85
C PHE A 549 25.37 -3.22 25.32
N LYS A 550 25.87 -2.01 25.60
CA LYS A 550 26.09 -1.46 26.93
C LYS A 550 25.04 -0.40 27.25
N ARG A 551 24.59 -0.35 28.50
CA ARG A 551 23.66 0.68 28.99
C ARG A 551 24.30 2.06 28.95
N MET A 552 23.57 3.01 28.39
CA MET A 552 23.85 4.44 28.33
C MET A 552 22.64 5.22 28.83
N THR A 553 22.77 6.55 28.93
CA THR A 553 21.63 7.41 29.26
C THR A 553 20.62 7.39 28.11
N PRO A 554 19.34 7.01 28.36
CA PRO A 554 18.29 7.03 27.33
C PRO A 554 17.89 8.46 26.94
N ASP A 555 17.14 8.57 25.86
CA ASP A 555 16.43 9.80 25.52
C ASP A 555 15.46 10.20 26.64
N VAL A 556 15.35 11.50 26.94
CA VAL A 556 14.45 12.01 27.98
C VAL A 556 12.98 11.71 27.67
N HIS A 557 12.59 11.65 26.39
CA HIS A 557 11.23 11.29 25.99
C HIS A 557 10.97 9.80 26.23
N SER A 558 11.97 8.96 25.94
CA SER A 558 11.94 7.53 26.24
C SER A 558 11.83 7.26 27.74
N GLU A 559 12.63 7.95 28.56
CA GLU A 559 12.53 7.90 30.04
C GLU A 559 11.15 8.33 30.57
N LYS A 560 10.48 9.22 29.85
CA LYS A 560 9.12 9.66 30.15
C LYS A 560 8.05 8.74 29.56
N GLY A 561 8.43 7.63 28.93
CA GLY A 561 7.52 6.62 28.41
C GLY A 561 6.90 6.96 27.05
N MET A 562 7.45 7.91 26.29
CA MET A 562 7.02 8.17 24.92
C MET A 562 7.53 7.07 23.97
N LEU A 563 6.68 6.65 23.05
CA LEU A 563 6.99 5.72 21.97
C LEU A 563 7.39 6.47 20.69
N CYS A 564 7.98 5.77 19.72
CA CYS A 564 8.37 6.36 18.43
C CYS A 564 7.17 7.03 17.73
N ILE A 565 5.99 6.42 17.84
CA ILE A 565 4.74 6.94 17.26
C ILE A 565 4.25 8.22 17.94
N ASP A 566 4.70 8.56 19.15
CA ASP A 566 4.27 9.79 19.83
C ASP A 566 4.87 11.03 19.19
N CYS A 567 6.06 10.88 18.60
CA CYS A 567 6.73 11.92 17.82
C CYS A 567 6.35 11.86 16.33
N HIS A 568 6.28 10.66 15.74
CA HIS A 568 6.08 10.52 14.30
C HIS A 568 4.60 10.49 13.88
N LEU A 569 4.29 11.21 12.79
CA LEU A 569 3.01 11.22 12.12
C LEU A 569 2.87 10.05 11.14
N SER A 570 1.63 9.66 10.85
CA SER A 570 1.35 8.59 9.89
C SER A 570 1.84 8.93 8.48
N SER A 571 1.79 10.21 8.06
CA SER A 571 2.35 10.69 6.80
C SER A 571 3.89 10.65 6.75
N GLU A 572 4.58 10.59 7.89
CA GLU A 572 6.04 10.42 7.93
C GLU A 572 6.42 8.94 7.85
N ILE A 573 5.65 8.07 8.52
CA ILE A 573 5.92 6.62 8.57
C ILE A 573 5.44 5.96 7.26
N MET A 574 4.17 6.14 6.92
CA MET A 574 3.58 5.55 5.70
C MET A 574 3.86 6.38 4.44
N GLY A 575 4.59 7.49 4.55
CA GLY A 575 4.85 8.42 3.45
C GLY A 575 3.66 9.35 3.17
N ASP A 576 3.92 10.42 2.41
CA ASP A 576 2.95 11.43 1.99
C ASP A 576 2.68 11.40 0.48
N GLY A 577 3.19 10.36 -0.21
CA GLY A 577 3.05 10.17 -1.65
C GLY A 577 4.22 10.70 -2.46
N ASN A 578 5.05 11.57 -1.89
CA ASN A 578 6.25 12.08 -2.57
C ASN A 578 7.42 11.10 -2.46
N ASN A 579 8.33 11.19 -3.42
CA ASN A 579 9.63 10.51 -3.35
C ASN A 579 10.66 11.44 -2.74
N TYR A 580 11.45 10.93 -1.81
CA TYR A 580 12.50 11.68 -1.13
C TYR A 580 13.86 11.04 -1.36
N ALA A 581 14.88 11.87 -1.61
CA ALA A 581 16.26 11.39 -1.69
C ALA A 581 16.75 10.89 -0.33
N HIS A 582 16.46 11.63 0.76
CA HIS A 582 16.94 11.31 2.10
C HIS A 582 15.82 11.38 3.15
N LYS A 583 15.98 10.64 4.26
CA LYS A 583 14.96 10.45 5.30
C LYS A 583 14.51 11.76 5.96
N GLU A 584 15.44 12.67 6.19
CA GLU A 584 15.21 13.98 6.83
C GLU A 584 14.28 14.90 6.02
N LEU A 585 14.15 14.66 4.72
CA LEU A 585 13.22 15.38 3.84
C LEU A 585 11.78 14.89 4.05
N GLN A 586 11.60 13.60 4.32
CA GLN A 586 10.31 12.97 4.61
C GLN A 586 9.81 13.34 6.02
N THR A 587 10.71 13.43 7.00
CA THR A 587 10.33 13.84 8.37
C THR A 587 9.85 15.30 8.42
N LYS A 588 8.77 15.54 9.15
CA LYS A 588 8.05 16.81 9.26
C LYS A 588 7.99 17.34 10.68
N ILE A 589 7.92 16.47 11.69
CA ILE A 589 7.86 16.90 13.09
C ILE A 589 9.18 17.56 13.52
N GLN A 590 9.09 18.65 14.28
CA GLN A 590 10.22 19.39 14.83
C GLN A 590 10.05 19.59 16.33
N CYS A 591 11.15 19.80 17.06
CA CYS A 591 11.12 20.10 18.49
C CYS A 591 10.22 21.31 18.78
N THR A 592 10.26 22.32 17.89
CA THR A 592 9.47 23.54 17.99
C THR A 592 7.97 23.33 17.84
N ASP A 593 7.52 22.23 17.24
CA ASP A 593 6.09 21.94 17.10
C ASP A 593 5.43 21.66 18.45
N CYS A 594 6.16 21.07 19.40
CA CYS A 594 5.66 20.75 20.75
C CYS A 594 6.19 21.69 21.83
N HIS A 595 7.41 22.20 21.67
CA HIS A 595 8.09 22.99 22.70
C HIS A 595 7.95 24.51 22.50
N SER A 596 7.52 25.01 21.33
CA SER A 596 7.35 26.46 21.14
C SER A 596 6.07 27.02 21.76
N GLY A 597 6.10 28.31 22.11
CA GLY A 597 5.00 29.02 22.80
C GLY A 597 3.91 29.58 21.88
N GLU A 598 3.17 30.57 22.40
CA GLU A 598 1.94 31.17 21.87
C GLU A 598 1.95 31.50 20.36
N GLY A 599 0.77 31.46 19.74
CA GLY A 599 0.57 31.79 18.32
C GLY A 599 0.65 30.61 17.36
N ARG A 600 0.66 29.38 17.87
CA ARG A 600 0.55 28.16 17.04
C ARG A 600 -0.85 28.03 16.47
N LYS A 601 -0.93 27.56 15.23
CA LYS A 601 -2.19 27.20 14.60
C LYS A 601 -2.73 25.91 15.21
N THR A 602 -4.03 25.88 15.45
CA THR A 602 -4.72 24.71 16.00
C THR A 602 -5.95 24.35 15.17
N LEU A 603 -6.35 23.08 15.21
CA LEU A 603 -7.60 22.56 14.67
C LEU A 603 -8.29 21.66 15.69
N LYS A 604 -9.61 21.53 15.57
CA LYS A 604 -10.36 20.48 16.25
C LYS A 604 -10.38 19.19 15.42
N VAL A 605 -10.72 18.08 16.06
CA VAL A 605 -10.74 16.76 15.41
C VAL A 605 -11.72 16.72 14.23
N GLU A 606 -12.83 17.46 14.27
CA GLU A 606 -13.79 17.50 13.17
C GLU A 606 -13.22 18.16 11.90
N GLU A 607 -12.21 19.03 12.07
CA GLU A 607 -11.54 19.77 10.99
C GLU A 607 -10.31 19.04 10.43
N PHE A 608 -9.93 17.91 11.03
CA PHE A 608 -8.81 17.11 10.55
C PHE A 608 -9.10 16.50 9.17
N ASP A 609 -8.02 16.18 8.47
CA ASP A 609 -8.10 15.27 7.33
C ASP A 609 -8.66 13.90 7.77
N TYR A 610 -9.17 13.14 6.80
CA TYR A 610 -9.85 11.87 7.06
C TYR A 610 -8.99 10.89 7.89
N GLU A 611 -7.69 10.77 7.58
CA GLU A 611 -6.81 9.82 8.24
C GLU A 611 -6.50 10.24 9.67
N SER A 612 -6.10 11.50 9.89
CA SER A 612 -5.82 12.04 11.21
C SER A 612 -7.06 12.01 12.11
N ARG A 613 -8.24 12.30 11.55
CA ARG A 613 -9.52 12.18 12.27
C ARG A 613 -9.77 10.73 12.67
N LYS A 614 -9.61 9.78 11.75
CA LYS A 614 -9.84 8.36 12.02
C LYS A 614 -8.87 7.82 13.08
N ILE A 615 -7.60 8.21 13.03
CA ILE A 615 -6.61 7.85 14.06
C ILE A 615 -7.06 8.40 15.43
N SER A 616 -7.53 9.64 15.48
CA SER A 616 -7.99 10.28 16.71
C SER A 616 -9.24 9.60 17.29
N GLU A 617 -10.20 9.23 16.45
CA GLU A 617 -11.38 8.43 16.82
C GLU A 617 -10.98 7.06 17.38
N LEU A 618 -10.10 6.32 16.69
CA LEU A 618 -9.64 5.00 17.12
C LEU A 618 -8.87 5.04 18.44
N ARG A 619 -8.26 6.19 18.76
CA ARG A 619 -7.55 6.43 20.02
C ARG A 619 -8.43 7.10 21.09
N ASN A 620 -9.69 7.39 20.80
CA ASN A 620 -10.63 8.08 21.68
C ASN A 620 -10.09 9.43 22.20
N PHE A 621 -9.44 10.20 21.33
CA PHE A 621 -9.00 11.55 21.66
C PHE A 621 -10.19 12.51 21.78
N ASP A 622 -10.09 13.48 22.70
CA ASP A 622 -11.16 14.43 22.99
C ASP A 622 -11.37 15.42 21.84
N PRO A 623 -12.50 15.37 21.11
CA PRO A 623 -12.73 16.20 19.94
C PRO A 623 -12.86 17.69 20.28
N SER A 624 -13.13 18.03 21.54
CA SER A 624 -13.29 19.43 21.98
C SER A 624 -11.98 20.19 22.11
N LYS A 625 -10.83 19.49 22.15
CA LYS A 625 -9.50 20.08 22.32
C LYS A 625 -9.00 20.72 21.03
N ASN A 626 -8.14 21.73 21.20
CA ASN A 626 -7.47 22.43 20.10
C ASN A 626 -6.09 21.81 19.88
N TYR A 627 -5.96 20.98 18.85
CA TYR A 627 -4.73 20.26 18.53
C TYR A 627 -3.80 21.08 17.65
N LEU A 628 -2.50 20.99 17.88
CA LEU A 628 -1.49 21.77 17.17
C LEU A 628 -1.28 21.25 15.75
N LEU A 629 -0.91 22.16 14.85
CA LEU A 629 -0.43 21.82 13.52
C LEU A 629 1.10 21.81 13.47
N ALA A 630 1.66 20.86 12.72
CA ALA A 630 3.07 20.83 12.39
C ALA A 630 3.42 21.99 11.45
N GLU A 631 4.52 22.70 11.73
CA GLU A 631 4.85 23.95 11.04
C GLU A 631 5.22 23.72 9.57
N LYS A 632 5.94 22.63 9.29
CA LYS A 632 6.52 22.35 7.96
C LYS A 632 5.47 22.04 6.89
N ASN A 633 4.32 21.49 7.27
CA ASN A 633 3.29 21.03 6.31
C ASN A 633 1.85 21.39 6.71
N SER A 634 1.64 22.04 7.86
CA SER A 634 0.31 22.37 8.39
C SER A 634 -0.61 21.16 8.63
N LEU A 635 -0.06 19.95 8.74
CA LEU A 635 -0.85 18.76 9.13
C LEU A 635 -1.09 18.75 10.64
N PRO A 636 -2.24 18.22 11.10
CA PRO A 636 -2.52 18.10 12.52
C PRO A 636 -1.58 17.11 13.20
N ILE A 637 -1.18 17.44 14.43
CA ILE A 637 -0.47 16.56 15.35
C ILE A 637 -1.53 16.04 16.33
N PRO A 638 -2.16 14.88 16.05
CA PRO A 638 -3.42 14.47 16.68
C PRO A 638 -3.29 14.18 18.19
N ASN A 639 -2.08 14.17 18.73
CA ASN A 639 -1.80 13.91 20.14
C ASN A 639 -1.19 15.09 20.88
N VAL A 640 -1.11 16.28 20.28
CA VAL A 640 -0.56 17.48 20.94
C VAL A 640 -1.60 18.60 20.89
N PHE A 641 -1.97 19.14 22.05
CA PHE A 641 -3.03 20.13 22.18
C PHE A 641 -2.68 21.24 23.16
N GLU A 642 -3.35 22.37 23.00
CA GLU A 642 -3.25 23.49 23.94
C GLU A 642 -4.32 23.39 25.03
N ASP A 643 -3.91 23.56 26.29
CA ASP A 643 -4.79 23.61 27.46
C ASP A 643 -4.31 24.70 28.42
N ASN A 644 -5.15 25.73 28.64
CA ASN A 644 -4.86 26.84 29.56
C ASN A 644 -3.49 27.51 29.34
N GLY A 645 -3.10 27.72 28.07
CA GLY A 645 -1.81 28.32 27.69
C GLY A 645 -0.60 27.38 27.81
N LYS A 646 -0.82 26.12 28.16
CA LYS A 646 0.21 25.06 28.18
C LYS A 646 0.04 24.14 26.98
N ILE A 647 1.15 23.59 26.52
CA ILE A 647 1.13 22.55 25.49
C ILE A 647 1.17 21.19 26.19
N MET A 648 0.19 20.36 25.88
CA MET A 648 0.01 19.04 26.44
C MET A 648 0.18 18.00 25.33
N LEU A 649 0.83 16.89 25.64
CA LEU A 649 1.02 15.75 24.75
C LEU A 649 0.36 14.51 25.35
N ILE A 650 -0.47 13.84 24.56
CA ILE A 650 -1.07 12.55 24.86
C ILE A 650 -0.13 11.47 24.31
N LYS A 651 0.30 10.53 25.14
CA LYS A 651 1.00 9.33 24.68
C LYS A 651 -0.02 8.43 23.99
N LYS A 652 0.15 8.17 22.69
CA LYS A 652 -0.85 7.54 21.81
C LYS A 652 -1.23 6.13 22.23
N ALA A 653 -0.33 5.40 22.91
CA ALA A 653 -0.60 4.06 23.39
C ALA A 653 -1.31 4.03 24.76
N SER A 654 -0.83 4.80 25.74
CA SER A 654 -1.34 4.74 27.12
C SER A 654 -2.46 5.73 27.41
N GLY A 655 -2.61 6.78 26.59
CA GLY A 655 -3.52 7.90 26.88
C GLY A 655 -3.02 8.85 27.98
N GLU A 656 -1.84 8.59 28.56
CA GLU A 656 -1.27 9.45 29.59
C GLU A 656 -0.88 10.82 29.02
N ILE A 657 -1.18 11.87 29.77
CA ILE A 657 -0.95 13.25 29.35
C ILE A 657 0.28 13.81 30.07
N SER A 658 1.20 14.39 29.29
CA SER A 658 2.40 15.07 29.77
C SER A 658 2.45 16.51 29.28
N GLU A 659 3.02 17.42 30.07
CA GLU A 659 3.28 18.80 29.62
C GLU A 659 4.54 18.87 28.76
N ALA A 660 4.41 19.36 27.52
CA ALA A 660 5.54 19.69 26.65
C ALA A 660 6.09 21.06 27.07
N ARG A 661 7.06 21.03 28.00
CA ARG A 661 7.60 22.25 28.61
C ARG A 661 8.31 23.11 27.58
N ARG A 662 8.05 24.42 27.65
CA ARG A 662 8.72 25.41 26.81
C ARG A 662 10.23 25.50 27.14
N PRO A 663 11.09 25.84 26.16
CA PRO A 663 12.49 26.16 26.43
C PRO A 663 12.61 27.30 27.43
N LEU A 664 13.74 27.32 28.14
CA LEU A 664 14.05 28.42 29.05
C LEU A 664 14.19 29.74 28.26
N LYS A 665 13.90 30.88 28.91
CA LYS A 665 14.01 32.22 28.29
C LYS A 665 15.41 32.48 27.73
N GLN A 666 16.44 31.94 28.37
CA GLN A 666 17.82 32.02 27.90
C GLN A 666 18.00 31.38 26.52
N CYS A 667 17.35 30.24 26.26
CA CYS A 667 17.36 29.58 24.95
C CYS A 667 16.62 30.41 23.89
N ALA A 668 15.51 31.07 24.28
CA ALA A 668 14.71 31.89 23.36
C ALA A 668 15.35 33.25 23.03
N ASN A 669 16.19 33.79 23.92
CA ASN A 669 16.83 35.10 23.79
C ASN A 669 18.29 35.02 23.34
N ASP A 670 18.84 33.82 23.16
CA ASP A 670 20.22 33.63 22.71
C ASP A 670 20.38 34.10 21.27
N LYS A 671 21.14 35.19 21.08
CA LYS A 671 21.44 35.74 19.76
C LYS A 671 22.71 35.15 19.16
N ALA A 672 23.61 34.63 19.99
CA ALA A 672 24.89 34.06 19.58
C ALA A 672 24.70 32.69 18.90
N HIS A 673 23.72 31.91 19.36
CA HIS A 673 23.46 30.56 18.88
C HIS A 673 22.21 30.41 18.01
N LYS A 674 21.75 31.50 17.38
CA LYS A 674 20.54 31.50 16.54
C LYS A 674 20.55 30.47 15.38
N ASP A 675 21.75 30.06 14.94
CA ASP A 675 21.92 29.09 13.86
C ASP A 675 21.98 27.64 14.39
N LEU A 676 21.98 27.39 15.70
CA LEU A 676 22.00 26.03 16.25
C LEU A 676 20.61 25.38 16.14
N ASP A 677 20.57 24.13 15.69
CA ASP A 677 19.41 23.26 15.92
C ASP A 677 19.32 22.85 17.39
N CYS A 678 18.10 22.62 17.90
CA CYS A 678 17.89 22.12 19.27
C CYS A 678 18.70 20.85 19.56
N GLN A 679 18.81 19.94 18.58
CA GLN A 679 19.57 18.69 18.74
C GLN A 679 21.08 18.92 18.90
N SER A 680 21.65 20.01 18.38
CA SER A 680 23.06 20.36 18.55
C SER A 680 23.41 20.61 20.00
N CYS A 681 22.46 21.17 20.75
CA CYS A 681 22.59 21.40 22.18
C CYS A 681 22.20 20.15 22.97
N HIS A 682 21.12 19.47 22.62
CA HIS A 682 20.48 18.49 23.49
C HIS A 682 20.86 17.03 23.23
N THR A 683 21.60 16.72 22.15
CA THR A 683 22.10 15.36 21.91
C THR A 683 23.23 15.04 22.88
N SER A 684 23.00 14.06 23.77
CA SER A 684 24.01 13.70 24.78
C SER A 684 25.11 12.79 24.25
N TRP A 685 24.79 11.87 23.35
CA TRP A 685 25.76 10.99 22.72
C TRP A 685 25.24 10.44 21.39
N ALA A 686 26.14 10.01 20.52
CA ALA A 686 25.81 9.36 19.25
C ALA A 686 26.72 8.16 19.05
N THR A 687 26.16 7.04 18.59
CA THR A 687 26.95 5.89 18.15
C THR A 687 27.74 6.26 16.91
N GLN A 688 29.05 6.08 16.97
CA GLN A 688 30.01 6.38 15.92
C GLN A 688 30.78 5.11 15.58
N CYS A 689 31.05 4.88 14.30
CA CYS A 689 31.92 3.82 13.83
C CYS A 689 33.10 4.45 13.10
N ILE A 690 34.31 4.25 13.59
CA ILE A 690 35.52 4.85 13.03
C ILE A 690 36.34 3.82 12.28
N GLY A 691 36.33 3.95 10.96
CA GLY A 691 36.97 3.02 10.04
C GLY A 691 36.15 1.74 9.81
N CYS A 692 35.74 1.53 8.57
CA CYS A 692 35.34 0.22 8.07
C CYS A 692 36.27 -0.12 6.91
N HIS A 693 36.65 -1.39 6.80
CA HIS A 693 37.30 -1.90 5.59
C HIS A 693 36.35 -2.90 4.94
N THR A 694 36.13 -2.73 3.63
CA THR A 694 35.24 -3.61 2.89
C THR A 694 35.96 -4.15 1.67
N GLU A 695 35.97 -5.47 1.55
CA GLU A 695 36.65 -6.18 0.48
C GLU A 695 35.70 -7.12 -0.24
N TYR A 696 35.96 -7.35 -1.52
CA TYR A 696 35.17 -8.26 -2.34
C TYR A 696 35.89 -9.58 -2.59
N ASP A 697 35.34 -10.68 -2.07
CA ASP A 697 35.81 -12.04 -2.36
C ASP A 697 34.94 -12.69 -3.44
N LYS A 698 35.53 -12.96 -4.60
CA LYS A 698 34.88 -13.59 -5.76
C LYS A 698 34.50 -15.06 -5.53
N THR A 699 35.10 -15.74 -4.56
CA THR A 699 34.97 -17.19 -4.34
C THR A 699 33.98 -17.54 -3.25
N SER A 700 33.81 -16.66 -2.27
CA SER A 700 32.89 -16.85 -1.15
C SER A 700 31.42 -16.77 -1.57
N LYS A 701 30.55 -17.28 -0.70
CA LYS A 701 29.10 -17.36 -0.93
C LYS A 701 28.41 -16.33 -0.05
N ALA A 702 27.73 -15.37 -0.67
CA ALA A 702 26.93 -14.37 0.04
C ALA A 702 25.43 -14.64 -0.10
N TYR A 703 24.66 -14.22 0.91
CA TYR A 703 23.22 -14.14 0.78
C TYR A 703 22.84 -12.85 0.04
N ASP A 704 22.04 -12.95 -1.02
CA ASP A 704 21.40 -11.79 -1.64
C ASP A 704 20.11 -11.50 -0.87
N HIS A 705 20.08 -10.40 -0.12
CA HIS A 705 18.93 -10.04 0.70
C HIS A 705 17.70 -9.61 -0.11
N LEU A 706 17.86 -9.21 -1.38
CA LEU A 706 16.75 -8.81 -2.24
C LEU A 706 16.12 -10.03 -2.95
N GLU A 707 16.95 -10.94 -3.47
CA GLU A 707 16.49 -12.18 -4.11
C GLU A 707 16.30 -13.36 -3.16
N LYS A 708 16.73 -13.22 -1.90
CA LYS A 708 16.62 -14.20 -0.83
C LYS A 708 17.26 -15.55 -1.15
N LYS A 709 18.41 -15.54 -1.83
CA LYS A 709 19.13 -16.74 -2.24
C LYS A 709 20.63 -16.58 -2.04
N ILE A 710 21.32 -17.71 -1.93
CA ILE A 710 22.79 -17.73 -1.88
C ILE A 710 23.32 -17.47 -3.30
N THR A 711 24.29 -16.56 -3.41
CA THR A 711 24.99 -16.18 -4.64
C THR A 711 26.50 -16.32 -4.45
N VAL A 712 27.25 -16.35 -5.55
CA VAL A 712 28.72 -16.40 -5.52
C VAL A 712 29.28 -14.98 -5.60
N GLY A 713 30.31 -14.71 -4.83
CA GLY A 713 30.93 -13.41 -4.67
C GLY A 713 30.32 -12.62 -3.52
N GLU A 714 31.13 -12.31 -2.51
CA GLU A 714 30.73 -11.71 -1.24
C GLU A 714 31.47 -10.41 -0.97
N TRP A 715 30.73 -9.42 -0.46
CA TRP A 715 31.31 -8.26 0.20
C TRP A 715 31.45 -8.54 1.69
N ILE A 716 32.67 -8.46 2.20
CA ILE A 716 33.00 -8.71 3.61
C ILE A 716 33.27 -7.36 4.26
N GLU A 717 32.56 -7.06 5.36
CA GLU A 717 32.75 -5.85 6.14
C GLU A 717 33.56 -6.16 7.41
N HIS A 718 34.68 -5.46 7.57
CA HIS A 718 35.49 -5.43 8.77
C HIS A 718 35.21 -4.11 9.50
N ALA A 719 34.47 -4.19 10.60
CA ALA A 719 34.14 -3.03 11.42
C ALA A 719 35.34 -2.61 12.28
N GLY A 720 35.59 -1.30 12.34
CA GLY A 720 36.53 -0.71 13.28
C GLY A 720 35.92 -0.50 14.66
N GLU A 721 36.35 0.54 15.35
CA GLU A 721 35.92 0.82 16.73
C GLU A 721 34.53 1.45 16.79
N TYR A 722 33.70 0.99 17.73
CA TYR A 722 32.42 1.61 18.07
C TYR A 722 32.57 2.52 19.30
N LEU A 723 32.12 3.75 19.15
CA LEU A 723 32.23 4.80 20.16
C LEU A 723 30.85 5.43 20.41
N SER A 724 30.62 5.96 21.61
CA SER A 724 29.34 6.54 22.00
C SER A 724 29.54 7.76 22.90
N GLU A 725 29.60 8.93 22.27
CA GLU A 725 29.91 10.22 22.91
C GLU A 725 29.27 11.38 22.13
N PRO A 726 29.34 12.64 22.61
CA PRO A 726 28.77 13.78 21.89
C PRO A 726 29.25 13.87 20.43
N PRO A 727 28.35 14.03 19.45
CA PRO A 727 28.71 14.05 18.03
C PRO A 727 29.48 15.30 17.61
N VAL A 728 30.09 15.24 16.42
CA VAL A 728 30.67 16.39 15.74
C VAL A 728 29.56 17.34 15.25
N LEU A 729 29.87 18.63 15.14
CA LEU A 729 28.96 19.66 14.63
C LEU A 729 29.34 20.03 13.19
N GLY A 730 28.34 20.33 12.38
CA GLY A 730 28.53 20.78 11.00
C GLY A 730 27.39 21.68 10.55
N VAL A 731 27.51 22.20 9.34
CA VAL A 731 26.59 23.17 8.76
C VAL A 731 25.71 22.51 7.71
N VAL A 732 24.41 22.79 7.80
CA VAL A 732 23.41 22.53 6.77
C VAL A 732 23.03 23.87 6.16
N GLU A 733 23.19 24.00 4.85
CA GLU A 733 23.02 25.27 4.15
C GLU A 733 22.13 25.08 2.93
N SER A 734 20.97 25.74 2.95
CA SER A 734 20.01 25.81 1.84
C SER A 734 19.80 27.27 1.46
N GLU A 735 19.18 27.54 0.31
CA GLU A 735 19.07 28.88 -0.29
C GLU A 735 18.69 30.01 0.69
N ASN A 736 17.90 29.72 1.75
CA ASN A 736 17.45 30.72 2.72
C ASN A 736 17.64 30.32 4.19
N VAL A 737 18.27 29.17 4.48
CA VAL A 737 18.39 28.65 5.86
C VAL A 737 19.77 28.03 6.07
N ARG A 738 20.48 28.57 7.05
CA ARG A 738 21.73 28.03 7.61
C ARG A 738 21.45 27.47 8.99
N ARG A 739 21.84 26.22 9.24
CA ARG A 739 21.70 25.56 10.54
C ARG A 739 22.95 24.79 10.89
N ILE A 740 23.31 24.77 12.17
CA ILE A 740 24.38 23.94 12.71
C ILE A 740 23.74 22.76 13.42
N THR A 741 24.10 21.56 12.99
CA THR A 741 23.48 20.29 13.40
C THR A 741 24.52 19.22 13.72
N THR A 742 24.07 18.08 14.23
CA THR A 742 24.91 16.96 14.63
C THR A 742 25.22 16.02 13.47
N PHE A 743 26.48 15.57 13.40
CA PHE A 743 26.96 14.64 12.40
C PHE A 743 27.70 13.46 13.07
N VAL A 744 27.73 12.34 12.37
CA VAL A 744 28.54 11.17 12.73
C VAL A 744 29.31 10.69 11.50
N PRO A 745 30.40 9.92 11.68
CA PRO A 745 31.02 9.16 10.60
C PRO A 745 29.94 8.35 9.86
N GLY A 746 29.74 8.66 8.58
CA GLY A 746 28.77 7.98 7.73
C GLY A 746 29.43 6.82 6.99
N MET A 747 30.50 7.13 6.25
CA MET A 747 31.32 6.18 5.52
C MET A 747 32.78 6.64 5.60
N ILE A 748 33.54 6.11 6.56
CA ILE A 748 35.00 6.18 6.56
C ILE A 748 35.46 4.79 6.13
N ILE A 749 35.56 4.60 4.82
CA ILE A 749 35.64 3.27 4.22
C ILE A 749 36.75 3.20 3.16
N SER A 750 37.50 2.11 3.19
CA SER A 750 38.33 1.66 2.09
C SER A 750 37.69 0.46 1.41
N ILE A 751 37.60 0.49 0.08
CA ILE A 751 36.95 -0.52 -0.75
C ILE A 751 38.00 -1.17 -1.65
N ASP A 752 38.20 -2.47 -1.49
CA ASP A 752 38.99 -3.30 -2.41
C ASP A 752 38.06 -4.08 -3.36
N ARG A 753 38.23 -3.87 -4.67
CA ARG A 753 37.39 -4.46 -5.73
C ARG A 753 37.83 -5.85 -6.19
N ASP A 754 39.08 -6.25 -5.98
CA ASP A 754 39.63 -7.49 -6.57
C ASP A 754 40.46 -8.36 -5.59
N ASN A 755 40.66 -7.94 -4.33
CA ASN A 755 41.27 -8.75 -3.26
C ASN A 755 42.61 -9.42 -3.66
N ARG A 756 43.39 -8.78 -4.57
CA ARG A 756 44.56 -9.42 -5.19
C ARG A 756 45.84 -8.60 -5.23
N THR A 757 45.83 -7.30 -4.90
CA THR A 757 47.06 -6.47 -4.98
C THR A 757 47.05 -5.30 -4.00
N HIS A 758 48.16 -5.15 -3.26
CA HIS A 758 48.44 -3.97 -2.45
C HIS A 758 48.45 -2.69 -3.30
N ASN A 759 47.62 -1.73 -2.88
CA ASN A 759 47.66 -0.27 -3.06
C ASN A 759 47.11 0.43 -4.31
N ASP A 760 47.08 -0.14 -5.53
CA ASP A 760 46.76 0.70 -6.71
C ASP A 760 45.26 0.81 -7.09
N GLU A 761 44.36 0.01 -6.50
CA GLU A 761 42.91 0.01 -6.83
C GLU A 761 41.96 0.28 -5.64
N ILE A 762 42.48 0.67 -4.47
CA ILE A 762 41.65 0.91 -3.26
C ILE A 762 40.93 2.27 -3.36
N ILE A 763 39.59 2.24 -3.30
CA ILE A 763 38.78 3.48 -3.18
C ILE A 763 38.65 3.84 -1.71
N PHE A 764 39.16 5.00 -1.32
CA PHE A 764 38.93 5.56 0.02
C PHE A 764 37.93 6.72 -0.03
N LYS A 765 36.94 6.68 0.86
CA LYS A 765 36.00 7.78 1.09
C LYS A 765 35.87 8.07 2.57
N ARG A 766 35.84 9.36 2.91
CA ARG A 766 35.58 9.88 4.25
C ARG A 766 34.38 10.82 4.19
N LEU A 767 33.20 10.28 4.42
CA LEU A 767 31.94 11.01 4.38
C LEU A 767 31.28 11.00 5.75
N TYR A 768 30.87 12.17 6.21
CA TYR A 768 30.03 12.30 7.40
C TYR A 768 28.55 12.42 7.02
N ALA A 769 27.69 11.97 7.92
CA ALA A 769 26.25 12.00 7.74
C ALA A 769 25.58 12.79 8.86
N PRO A 770 24.59 13.65 8.56
CA PRO A 770 23.72 14.21 9.59
C PRO A 770 23.06 13.08 10.38
N ALA A 771 23.00 13.26 11.70
CA ALA A 771 22.50 12.25 12.62
C ALA A 771 21.57 12.89 13.64
N PHE A 772 20.29 12.52 13.57
CA PHE A 772 19.38 12.65 14.70
C PHE A 772 19.52 11.38 15.57
N SER A 773 20.31 11.49 16.62
CA SER A 773 20.80 10.32 17.37
C SER A 773 19.79 9.69 18.31
N HIS A 774 18.65 10.37 18.58
CA HIS A 774 17.61 9.93 19.52
C HIS A 774 18.15 9.71 20.95
N THR A 775 18.98 10.64 21.43
CA THR A 775 19.57 10.64 22.77
C THR A 775 19.42 12.01 23.43
N ILE A 776 18.28 12.67 23.15
CA ILE A 776 17.96 14.02 23.58
C ILE A 776 17.85 14.06 25.10
N ARG A 777 18.46 15.07 25.72
CA ARG A 777 18.42 15.30 27.17
C ARG A 777 17.89 16.70 27.50
N LYS A 778 17.42 16.87 28.73
CA LYS A 778 17.04 18.20 29.25
C LYS A 778 18.26 19.12 29.40
N GLU A 779 19.42 18.54 29.74
CA GLU A 779 20.70 19.24 29.80
C GLU A 779 21.22 19.54 28.39
N ALA A 780 21.75 20.74 28.19
CA ALA A 780 22.47 21.08 26.97
C ALA A 780 23.97 20.74 27.11
N ARG A 781 24.62 20.51 25.98
CA ARG A 781 26.08 20.37 25.85
C ARG A 781 26.77 21.59 26.45
N SER A 782 27.86 21.37 27.20
CA SER A 782 28.62 22.46 27.82
C SER A 782 29.31 23.34 26.77
N CYS A 783 29.62 24.59 27.13
CA CYS A 783 30.33 25.51 26.25
C CYS A 783 31.68 24.91 25.80
N GLU A 784 32.39 24.29 26.73
CA GLU A 784 33.69 23.67 26.50
C GLU A 784 33.59 22.52 25.49
N SER A 785 32.53 21.72 25.62
CA SER A 785 32.27 20.59 24.74
C SER A 785 32.00 21.00 23.29
N CYS A 786 31.60 22.25 23.02
CA CYS A 786 31.46 22.79 21.66
C CYS A 786 32.69 23.60 21.21
N HIS A 787 33.25 24.43 22.09
CA HIS A 787 34.21 25.47 21.73
C HIS A 787 35.68 25.10 21.93
N ILE A 788 35.99 24.10 22.75
CA ILE A 788 37.37 23.62 22.99
C ILE A 788 37.54 22.11 22.82
N ASN A 789 36.49 21.41 22.38
CA ASN A 789 36.58 19.99 22.04
C ASN A 789 36.92 19.83 20.55
N PRO A 790 38.08 19.23 20.19
CA PRO A 790 38.48 19.07 18.79
C PRO A 790 37.53 18.19 17.98
N LEU A 791 36.88 17.20 18.59
CA LEU A 791 35.89 16.36 17.93
C LEU A 791 34.66 17.16 17.52
N ALA A 792 34.24 18.14 18.33
CA ALA A 792 33.06 18.98 18.04
C ALA A 792 33.25 19.83 16.77
N VAL A 793 34.48 20.31 16.55
CA VAL A 793 34.85 21.12 15.38
C VAL A 793 35.13 20.24 14.15
N GLY A 794 35.52 18.98 14.37
CA GLY A 794 35.75 17.98 13.34
C GLY A 794 37.21 17.57 13.14
N TYR A 795 38.12 17.92 14.05
CA TYR A 795 39.54 17.55 13.97
C TYR A 795 39.84 16.11 14.41
N GLY A 796 38.84 15.40 14.94
CA GLY A 796 39.00 14.09 15.57
C GLY A 796 39.31 14.21 17.06
N ARG A 797 39.46 13.07 17.73
CA ARG A 797 39.79 12.98 19.16
C ARG A 797 41.26 13.32 19.38
N GLY A 798 41.52 13.95 20.51
CA GLY A 798 42.86 14.37 20.89
C GLY A 798 42.87 15.52 21.88
N LYS A 799 44.08 15.99 22.17
CA LYS A 799 44.31 17.12 23.07
C LYS A 799 44.41 18.41 22.27
N LEU A 800 43.49 19.33 22.52
CA LEU A 800 43.51 20.70 22.01
C LEU A 800 43.92 21.67 23.13
N ALA A 801 44.95 22.47 22.90
CA ALA A 801 45.46 23.43 23.88
C ALA A 801 45.84 24.76 23.24
N LEU A 802 45.64 25.85 23.97
CA LEU A 802 46.10 27.19 23.59
C LEU A 802 47.46 27.44 24.24
N ASP A 803 48.46 27.82 23.46
CA ASP A 803 49.79 28.16 23.98
C ASP A 803 49.85 29.62 24.49
N LYS A 804 50.97 29.97 25.14
CA LYS A 804 51.19 31.31 25.70
C LYS A 804 51.28 32.42 24.65
N SER A 805 51.44 32.08 23.37
CA SER A 805 51.45 33.03 22.26
C SER A 805 50.08 33.23 21.61
N GLY A 806 49.05 32.52 22.09
CA GLY A 806 47.70 32.59 21.52
C GLY A 806 47.49 31.64 20.35
N LYS A 807 48.39 30.67 20.13
CA LYS A 807 48.27 29.70 19.04
C LYS A 807 47.66 28.40 19.55
N TRP A 808 46.69 27.87 18.81
CA TRP A 808 46.11 26.56 19.07
C TRP A 808 47.07 25.44 18.63
N ILE A 809 47.21 24.44 19.49
CA ILE A 809 47.98 23.21 19.25
C ILE A 809 47.03 22.02 19.41
N PHE A 810 46.97 21.17 18.40
CA PHE A 810 46.20 19.93 18.42
C PHE A 810 47.13 18.71 18.32
N ILE A 811 46.95 17.75 19.24
CA ILE A 811 47.65 16.46 19.25
C ILE A 811 46.56 15.38 19.12
N PRO A 812 46.43 14.71 17.96
CA PRO A 812 45.40 13.70 17.75
C PRO A 812 45.69 12.41 18.53
N ASP A 813 44.64 11.72 18.97
CA ASP A 813 44.74 10.40 19.62
C ASP A 813 44.98 9.29 18.59
N TYR A 814 44.42 9.44 17.38
CA TYR A 814 44.58 8.50 16.28
C TYR A 814 45.71 8.92 15.33
N ALA A 815 46.45 7.93 14.84
CA ALA A 815 47.44 8.16 13.80
C ALA A 815 46.80 8.69 12.50
N PRO A 816 47.52 9.50 11.72
CA PRO A 816 47.07 9.90 10.38
C PRO A 816 46.84 8.67 9.48
N SER A 817 45.73 8.67 8.76
CA SER A 817 45.40 7.65 7.77
C SER A 817 46.37 7.73 6.59
N VAL A 818 46.75 6.58 6.06
CA VAL A 818 47.62 6.46 4.88
C VAL A 818 46.97 7.03 3.60
N TYR A 819 45.63 7.16 3.59
CA TYR A 819 44.88 7.56 2.39
C TYR A 819 44.76 9.09 2.23
N ASP A 820 44.58 9.83 3.33
CA ASP A 820 44.31 11.27 3.28
C ASP A 820 45.10 12.10 4.29
N ASN A 821 45.97 11.45 5.08
CA ASN A 821 46.82 12.06 6.11
C ASN A 821 46.03 12.82 7.20
N LEU A 822 44.76 12.49 7.41
CA LEU A 822 43.95 12.97 8.53
C LEU A 822 43.90 11.91 9.64
N PRO A 823 43.77 12.29 10.93
CA PRO A 823 43.47 11.32 11.98
C PRO A 823 42.28 10.43 11.57
N GLN A 824 42.32 9.15 11.94
CA GLN A 824 41.35 8.15 11.48
C GLN A 824 39.89 8.58 11.72
N ASP A 825 39.62 9.29 12.80
CA ASP A 825 38.30 9.76 13.22
C ASP A 825 38.05 11.25 12.95
N ALA A 826 38.95 11.95 12.25
CA ALA A 826 38.74 13.34 11.88
C ALA A 826 37.75 13.46 10.71
N TRP A 827 37.05 14.60 10.63
CA TRP A 827 36.30 15.01 9.45
C TRP A 827 37.12 15.98 8.58
N ILE A 828 37.86 16.89 9.23
CA ILE A 828 38.64 17.96 8.60
C ILE A 828 40.03 18.07 9.21
N ASP A 829 40.94 18.71 8.48
CA ASP A 829 42.29 19.02 8.96
C ASP A 829 42.26 20.17 9.97
N PHE A 830 43.27 20.23 10.83
CA PHE A 830 43.38 21.22 11.89
C PHE A 830 43.64 22.62 11.32
N LEU A 831 42.70 23.54 11.55
CA LEU A 831 42.76 24.94 11.12
C LEU A 831 43.10 25.11 9.63
N ARG A 832 42.45 24.32 8.77
CA ARG A 832 42.53 24.46 7.31
C ARG A 832 41.15 24.46 6.67
N GLU A 833 41.08 24.95 5.44
CA GLU A 833 39.87 24.84 4.65
C GLU A 833 39.55 23.37 4.35
N PRO A 834 38.29 22.94 4.54
CA PRO A 834 37.88 21.59 4.24
C PRO A 834 37.94 21.30 2.74
N LYS A 835 38.18 20.03 2.39
CA LYS A 835 38.06 19.54 1.02
C LYS A 835 36.58 19.46 0.60
N SER A 836 36.30 19.48 -0.70
CA SER A 836 34.95 19.18 -1.22
C SER A 836 34.59 17.70 -1.04
N ASP A 837 33.29 17.37 -1.13
CA ASP A 837 32.77 15.99 -1.15
C ASP A 837 33.08 15.12 0.08
N ILE A 838 33.00 15.72 1.27
CA ILE A 838 33.24 15.05 2.56
C ILE A 838 31.95 14.79 3.37
N ALA A 839 30.80 14.93 2.73
CA ALA A 839 29.50 14.68 3.33
C ALA A 839 28.65 13.78 2.43
N THR A 840 27.71 13.09 3.04
CA THR A 840 26.75 12.20 2.34
C THR A 840 25.59 12.94 1.68
N ARG A 841 25.59 14.28 1.69
CA ARG A 841 24.60 15.16 1.08
C ARG A 841 25.31 16.40 0.54
N LYS A 842 24.85 16.98 -0.58
CA LYS A 842 25.53 18.15 -1.19
C LYS A 842 25.44 19.41 -0.34
N ASN A 843 24.32 19.61 0.34
CA ASN A 843 24.04 20.83 1.10
C ASN A 843 24.50 20.76 2.58
N TYR A 844 25.35 19.78 2.90
CA TYR A 844 25.87 19.53 4.23
C TYR A 844 27.39 19.59 4.18
N ARG A 845 28.02 20.27 5.15
CA ARG A 845 29.47 20.49 5.18
C ARG A 845 29.99 20.64 6.62
N PRO A 846 31.29 20.42 6.87
CA PRO A 846 31.89 20.85 8.12
C PRO A 846 32.02 22.38 8.19
N PHE A 847 32.58 22.87 9.29
CA PHE A 847 32.97 24.27 9.41
C PHE A 847 34.08 24.64 8.42
N ASN A 848 33.90 25.76 7.72
CA ASN A 848 34.99 26.39 6.97
C ASN A 848 36.03 27.01 7.91
N LEU A 849 37.17 27.45 7.40
CA LEU A 849 38.26 27.96 8.25
C LEU A 849 37.82 29.14 9.13
N GLU A 850 37.03 30.06 8.59
CA GLU A 850 36.57 31.24 9.33
C GLU A 850 35.58 30.87 10.45
N GLU A 851 34.72 29.87 10.22
CA GLU A 851 33.84 29.32 11.24
C GLU A 851 34.62 28.57 12.33
N GLN A 852 35.64 27.79 11.94
CA GLN A 852 36.55 27.14 12.89
C GLN A 852 37.22 28.16 13.81
N LYS A 853 37.80 29.22 13.25
CA LYS A 853 38.41 30.32 14.02
C LYS A 853 37.41 31.00 14.95
N LYS A 854 36.18 31.26 14.50
CA LYS A 854 35.12 31.84 15.35
C LYS A 854 34.80 30.96 16.55
N VAL A 855 34.63 29.65 16.35
CA VAL A 855 34.37 28.70 17.43
C VAL A 855 35.51 28.69 18.45
N LEU A 856 36.75 28.60 17.96
CA LEU A 856 37.95 28.54 18.80
C LEU A 856 38.28 29.88 19.46
N ARG A 857 37.90 31.02 18.89
CA ARG A 857 38.05 32.34 19.53
C ARG A 857 37.24 32.46 20.80
N VAL A 858 36.00 31.95 20.80
CA VAL A 858 35.20 31.80 22.02
C VAL A 858 35.84 30.78 22.96
N GLY A 859 36.37 29.68 22.39
CA GLY A 859 37.11 28.66 23.12
C GLY A 859 38.31 29.21 23.91
N ALA A 860 39.03 30.19 23.38
CA ALA A 860 40.15 30.82 24.07
C ALA A 860 39.72 31.51 25.37
N CYS A 861 38.56 32.18 25.36
CA CYS A 861 37.99 32.79 26.55
C CYS A 861 37.67 31.73 27.62
N LEU A 862 37.17 30.57 27.21
CA LEU A 862 36.83 29.44 28.10
C LEU A 862 38.05 28.77 28.74
N THR A 863 39.27 28.99 28.22
CA THR A 863 40.50 28.53 28.88
C THR A 863 40.83 29.33 30.14
N CYS A 864 40.29 30.55 30.27
CA CYS A 864 40.53 31.44 31.41
C CYS A 864 39.27 31.70 32.24
N HIS A 865 38.08 31.61 31.63
CA HIS A 865 36.81 31.94 32.26
C HIS A 865 35.89 30.72 32.33
N PRO A 866 35.36 30.38 33.53
CA PRO A 866 34.29 29.40 33.64
C PRO A 866 33.09 29.77 32.77
N SER A 867 32.41 28.77 32.20
CA SER A 867 31.27 28.96 31.31
C SER A 867 30.08 29.67 31.94
N ASP A 868 29.94 29.64 33.27
CA ASP A 868 28.88 30.33 34.02
C ASP A 868 29.28 31.75 34.50
N SER A 869 30.50 32.20 34.17
CA SER A 869 31.00 33.53 34.54
C SER A 869 30.20 34.66 33.89
N GLN A 870 30.27 35.85 34.49
CA GLN A 870 29.59 37.05 33.97
C GLN A 870 30.08 37.44 32.56
N ILE A 871 31.36 37.17 32.26
CA ILE A 871 31.97 37.43 30.95
C ILE A 871 31.34 36.54 29.88
N MET A 872 31.25 35.23 30.15
CA MET A 872 30.66 34.27 29.21
C MET A 872 29.14 34.41 29.08
N LYS A 873 28.45 34.89 30.12
CA LYS A 873 27.02 35.24 29.99
C LYS A 873 26.81 36.45 29.08
N LYS A 874 27.68 37.47 29.14
CA LYS A 874 27.62 38.64 28.24
C LYS A 874 27.95 38.28 26.79
N SER A 875 28.82 37.29 26.55
CA SER A 875 29.12 36.87 25.18
C SER A 875 27.90 36.34 24.40
N LEU A 876 26.86 35.87 25.10
CA LEU A 876 25.60 35.41 24.49
C LEU A 876 24.74 36.56 23.94
N GLU A 877 24.94 37.78 24.42
CA GLU A 877 24.17 38.96 23.99
C GLU A 877 24.82 39.68 22.80
N ASN A 878 26.13 39.98 22.91
CA ASN A 878 26.92 40.64 21.88
C ASN A 878 28.42 40.34 22.07
N PHE A 879 28.93 39.38 21.31
CA PHE A 879 30.33 38.99 21.39
C PHE A 879 31.30 40.08 20.89
N ASP A 880 30.92 40.85 19.87
CA ASP A 880 31.77 41.91 19.31
C ASP A 880 31.97 43.06 20.31
N ASP A 881 30.93 43.42 21.09
CA ASP A 881 31.05 44.40 22.17
C ASP A 881 31.98 43.91 23.30
N LEU A 882 31.98 42.60 23.57
CA LEU A 882 32.91 42.01 24.52
C LEU A 882 34.36 42.12 24.04
N LEU A 883 34.62 41.84 22.75
CA LEU A 883 35.95 41.95 22.15
C LEU A 883 36.51 43.39 22.25
N ASN A 884 35.65 44.41 22.16
CA ASN A 884 36.04 45.81 22.31
C ASN A 884 36.42 46.22 23.76
N LYS A 885 36.13 45.38 24.75
CA LYS A 885 36.34 45.65 26.19
C LYS A 885 37.35 44.70 26.82
N LEU A 886 38.17 44.03 26.02
CA LEU A 886 39.17 43.10 26.50
C LEU A 886 40.27 43.80 27.29
N SER A 887 40.75 43.13 28.35
CA SER A 887 41.93 43.59 29.09
C SER A 887 43.20 43.40 28.24
N PRO A 888 44.27 44.17 28.50
CA PRO A 888 45.57 43.95 27.83
C PRO A 888 46.18 42.57 28.09
N GLU A 889 45.71 41.84 29.11
CA GLU A 889 46.16 40.49 29.45
C GLU A 889 45.46 39.41 28.62
N CYS A 890 44.37 39.77 27.91
CA CYS A 890 43.62 38.85 27.08
C CYS A 890 44.38 38.58 25.77
N ILE A 891 44.64 37.30 25.50
CA ILE A 891 45.25 36.85 24.25
C ILE A 891 44.13 36.33 23.33
N ILE A 892 43.90 37.02 22.23
CA ILE A 892 42.96 36.56 21.19
C ILE A 892 43.76 35.72 20.19
N PRO A 893 43.35 34.48 19.91
CA PRO A 893 43.98 33.68 18.86
C PRO A 893 43.72 34.30 17.48
N ASP A 894 44.76 34.26 16.64
CA ASP A 894 44.73 34.73 15.24
C ASP A 894 43.71 34.01 14.35
#